data_AF-A0A2V9J4Q0-F1
#
_entry.id   AF-A0A2V9J4Q0-F1
#
_cell.length_a   1.000
_cell.length_b   1.000
_cell.length_c   1.000
_cell.angle_alpha   90.00
_cell.angle_beta   90.00
_cell.angle_gamma   90.00
#
_symmetry.space_group_name_H-M   'P 1'
#
loop_
_entity.id
_entity.type
_entity.pdbx_description
1 polymer ?
#
loop_
_entity_poly.entity_id
_entity_poly.type
_entity_poly.pdbx_seq_one_letter_code
_entity_poly.pdbx_strand_id
1 'polypeptide(L)'
;MAEAGDVAGSTPQGKAVFGQQHDAVRLSQPTYKARVDRHVRVLLRDGVELAAVVVRPDADGRFPAIMGYTPYRWLPNVKDAHSDLKYNHRWDGPTYFAERGYAVVYFDVRGTGNSAGSSQDIYSDQERRDAYDMVEWIAAQPWCDGNVGMWGMSYGGVVQWQVGVQNPPHLKTLVVGSSNDDVYLDWTYPGGALRPYMFDTFSPLMTAMNFAPPDIELVGEKWSDIWRERLEKNVPWGLGFITHQQHGSYWTSQSLQPDYSRIKVPVMLWSGWADCYPTPILRAFSKIKVPKRVLVGPWGHYWPEEAVPGPRIDGRRELLKWFDQWLKGKDTGVMQEPPVVLWVRKYKEPEERMYIEDAGFWRHEAEWPLARAQSTEMHLHPGGKLSRQAYDSPQEVRDSYTYDPAVGITAGIYWGGGIQPYAMPLDQRYDEAYSLNYTTPPLEQDTEATGDPRAILYISSTADTAYFHVKITDVAPDGTSKWVNDGGLLATHRSSHAQPEPLEPSRVYELAIELKYMAYVFQKGHRIRVSIASADFQNAWPTPKAAVNAVHLGTRYPSRVALPFAPPQKVKLPAPDLRPSPRPELDPEDYESQFGKREHRIVHDLVNETVTVHLGRTAGGRSAYGNTQTETTARSSYTVSRKNPADASLNATHEYTLNRPDGTIKVEAHEVVASDISSFRYLTQVQVTVNGKRHFNKSWRVSVPRKGN
;
A
#
# COMPACT_ATOMS: atom_id res chain seq x y z
N MET A 1 34.89 33.94 -57.36
CA MET A 1 36.32 33.61 -57.16
C MET A 1 36.56 33.60 -55.66
N ALA A 2 37.10 32.47 -55.15
CA ALA A 2 37.90 32.27 -53.90
C ALA A 2 37.51 33.09 -52.64
N GLU A 3 36.96 32.51 -51.57
CA GLU A 3 37.54 31.64 -50.53
C GLU A 3 37.82 32.36 -49.19
N ALA A 4 37.67 31.58 -48.11
CA ALA A 4 38.09 31.76 -46.69
C ALA A 4 37.11 32.49 -45.76
N GLY A 5 36.65 31.92 -44.63
CA GLY A 5 36.85 30.58 -44.07
C GLY A 5 36.03 30.43 -42.77
N ASP A 6 35.36 29.30 -42.63
CA ASP A 6 34.60 28.85 -41.45
C ASP A 6 35.52 28.24 -40.38
N VAL A 7 35.22 28.52 -39.11
CA VAL A 7 35.64 27.67 -37.98
C VAL A 7 34.45 27.52 -37.02
N ALA A 8 33.70 26.44 -37.19
CA ALA A 8 32.81 25.88 -36.18
C ALA A 8 32.87 24.36 -36.26
N GLY A 9 33.24 23.71 -35.15
CA GLY A 9 33.17 22.25 -35.06
C GLY A 9 33.89 21.67 -33.85
N SER A 10 33.13 21.31 -32.82
CA SER A 10 33.23 19.99 -32.18
C SER A 10 32.16 19.83 -31.10
N THR A 11 31.11 19.09 -31.44
CA THR A 11 30.16 18.50 -30.49
C THR A 11 30.71 17.13 -30.08
N PRO A 12 30.78 16.75 -28.79
CA PRO A 12 31.12 15.38 -28.42
C PRO A 12 29.86 14.50 -28.51
N GLN A 13 29.71 13.76 -29.61
CA GLN A 13 28.92 12.53 -29.61
C GLN A 13 29.77 11.38 -29.07
N GLY A 14 29.33 10.82 -27.95
CA GLY A 14 29.97 9.67 -27.32
C GLY A 14 29.14 9.17 -26.14
N LYS A 15 27.90 8.73 -26.40
CA LYS A 15 27.15 7.95 -25.39
C LYS A 15 27.75 6.54 -25.33
N ALA A 16 28.25 6.16 -24.17
CA ALA A 16 28.81 4.85 -23.88
C ALA A 16 27.78 3.74 -24.13
N VAL A 17 28.14 2.76 -24.98
CA VAL A 17 27.37 1.55 -25.32
C VAL A 17 27.72 0.37 -24.39
N PHE A 18 28.46 0.60 -23.30
CA PHE A 18 29.07 -0.47 -22.50
C PHE A 18 28.11 -1.29 -21.61
N GLY A 19 26.86 -0.85 -21.39
CA GLY A 19 25.88 -1.58 -20.55
C GLY A 19 24.96 -2.56 -21.28
N GLN A 20 24.58 -2.28 -22.53
CA GLN A 20 23.53 -3.05 -23.22
C GLN A 20 23.98 -4.46 -23.65
N GLN A 21 25.25 -4.64 -24.02
CA GLN A 21 25.76 -5.93 -24.48
C GLN A 21 26.00 -6.94 -23.33
N HIS A 22 26.40 -6.48 -22.14
CA HIS A 22 26.72 -7.37 -21.03
C HIS A 22 25.47 -8.01 -20.39
N ASP A 23 24.37 -7.25 -20.28
CA ASP A 23 23.10 -7.78 -19.76
C ASP A 23 22.43 -8.80 -20.70
N ALA A 24 22.49 -8.54 -22.00
CA ALA A 24 21.85 -9.37 -23.01
C ALA A 24 22.43 -10.81 -23.02
N VAL A 25 23.69 -10.97 -22.63
CA VAL A 25 24.33 -12.29 -22.56
C VAL A 25 23.92 -13.07 -21.29
N ARG A 26 23.56 -12.39 -20.19
CA ARG A 26 23.24 -13.03 -18.90
C ARG A 26 21.76 -13.32 -18.70
N LEU A 27 20.87 -12.47 -19.22
CA LEU A 27 19.42 -12.61 -19.04
C LEU A 27 18.77 -13.43 -20.16
N SER A 28 17.66 -14.10 -19.83
CA SER A 28 16.86 -14.85 -20.80
C SER A 28 16.30 -13.93 -21.87
N GLN A 29 16.56 -14.30 -23.12
CA GLN A 29 16.13 -13.58 -24.31
C GLN A 29 14.71 -14.00 -24.72
N PRO A 30 13.94 -13.13 -25.38
CA PRO A 30 12.59 -13.44 -25.87
C PRO A 30 12.66 -14.38 -27.10
N THR A 31 12.92 -15.66 -26.88
CA THR A 31 13.11 -16.67 -27.94
C THR A 31 11.84 -17.45 -28.28
N TYR A 32 10.80 -17.33 -27.48
CA TYR A 32 9.54 -18.06 -27.64
C TYR A 32 8.41 -17.11 -28.05
N LYS A 33 7.41 -17.66 -28.76
CA LYS A 33 6.08 -17.05 -28.80
C LYS A 33 5.32 -17.40 -27.53
N ALA A 34 4.45 -16.52 -27.06
CA ALA A 34 3.55 -16.80 -25.95
C ALA A 34 2.25 -17.44 -26.45
N ARG A 35 1.72 -18.37 -25.66
CA ARG A 35 0.41 -19.00 -25.80
C ARG A 35 -0.38 -18.76 -24.52
N VAL A 36 -1.70 -18.53 -24.63
CA VAL A 36 -2.59 -18.34 -23.49
C VAL A 36 -3.65 -19.45 -23.42
N ASP A 37 -3.65 -20.20 -22.32
CA ASP A 37 -4.67 -21.19 -21.98
C ASP A 37 -5.67 -20.57 -20.99
N ARG A 38 -6.90 -20.29 -21.44
CA ARG A 38 -7.88 -19.48 -20.69
C ARG A 38 -8.92 -20.26 -19.88
N HIS A 39 -9.21 -21.49 -20.26
CA HIS A 39 -10.29 -22.29 -19.66
C HIS A 39 -9.73 -23.33 -18.68
N VAL A 40 -8.74 -22.95 -17.88
CA VAL A 40 -8.09 -23.88 -16.95
C VAL A 40 -8.90 -23.92 -15.65
N ARG A 41 -9.30 -25.13 -15.25
CA ARG A 41 -10.00 -25.39 -13.99
C ARG A 41 -9.18 -26.36 -13.15
N VAL A 42 -8.94 -26.00 -11.91
CA VAL A 42 -8.11 -26.76 -10.98
C VAL A 42 -8.97 -27.28 -9.85
N LEU A 43 -9.14 -28.60 -9.81
CA LEU A 43 -9.89 -29.28 -8.75
C LEU A 43 -9.03 -29.35 -7.48
N LEU A 44 -9.51 -28.74 -6.40
CA LEU A 44 -8.87 -28.74 -5.09
C LEU A 44 -9.21 -30.02 -4.31
N ARG A 45 -8.47 -30.21 -3.20
CA ARG A 45 -8.63 -31.36 -2.28
C ARG A 45 -10.04 -31.52 -1.73
N ASP A 46 -10.82 -30.44 -1.63
CA ASP A 46 -12.18 -30.41 -1.09
C ASP A 46 -13.25 -30.43 -2.19
N GLY A 47 -12.86 -30.63 -3.45
CA GLY A 47 -13.77 -30.70 -4.59
C GLY A 47 -14.14 -29.35 -5.20
N VAL A 48 -13.66 -28.23 -4.67
CA VAL A 48 -13.88 -26.91 -5.28
C VAL A 48 -12.94 -26.70 -6.45
N GLU A 49 -13.46 -26.12 -7.54
CA GLU A 49 -12.68 -25.81 -8.73
C GLU A 49 -12.29 -24.32 -8.78
N LEU A 50 -10.99 -24.03 -8.70
CA LEU A 50 -10.48 -22.69 -8.99
C LEU A 50 -10.31 -22.48 -10.48
N ALA A 51 -10.53 -21.26 -10.95
CA ALA A 51 -10.27 -20.86 -12.31
C ALA A 51 -8.86 -20.29 -12.45
N ALA A 52 -8.23 -20.58 -13.58
CA ALA A 52 -6.90 -20.10 -13.90
C ALA A 52 -6.75 -19.69 -15.38
N VAL A 53 -5.79 -18.80 -15.61
CA VAL A 53 -5.25 -18.51 -16.94
C VAL A 53 -3.75 -18.79 -16.91
N VAL A 54 -3.26 -19.55 -17.89
CA VAL A 54 -1.84 -19.89 -18.05
C VAL A 54 -1.30 -19.19 -19.30
N VAL A 55 -0.28 -18.34 -19.14
CA VAL A 55 0.48 -17.74 -20.24
C VAL A 55 1.85 -18.41 -20.27
N ARG A 56 2.18 -19.14 -21.34
CA ARG A 56 3.38 -19.98 -21.38
C ARG A 56 4.04 -20.00 -22.76
N PRO A 57 5.27 -20.51 -22.89
CA PRO A 57 5.90 -20.68 -24.19
C PRO A 57 5.07 -21.60 -25.09
N ASP A 58 4.92 -21.19 -26.35
CA ASP A 58 4.36 -22.01 -27.43
C ASP A 58 5.46 -22.89 -28.03
N ALA A 59 5.96 -23.81 -27.21
CA ALA A 59 7.00 -24.77 -27.57
C ALA A 59 6.88 -26.03 -26.70
N ASP A 60 7.39 -27.14 -27.23
CA ASP A 60 7.60 -28.36 -26.45
C ASP A 60 8.70 -28.12 -25.40
N GLY A 61 8.53 -28.70 -24.22
CA GLY A 61 9.50 -28.61 -23.13
C GLY A 61 8.85 -28.37 -21.77
N ARG A 62 9.71 -28.30 -20.75
CA ARG A 62 9.35 -27.99 -19.37
C ARG A 62 10.00 -26.67 -18.99
N PHE A 63 9.23 -25.79 -18.37
CA PHE A 63 9.64 -24.43 -18.03
C PHE A 63 9.38 -24.16 -16.54
N PRO A 64 10.18 -23.30 -15.90
CA PRO A 64 9.84 -22.79 -14.59
C PRO A 64 8.55 -21.98 -14.65
N ALA A 65 7.82 -21.97 -13.54
CA ALA A 65 6.53 -21.30 -13.44
C ALA A 65 6.54 -20.13 -12.47
N ILE A 66 5.68 -19.14 -12.72
CA ILE A 66 5.45 -17.98 -11.85
C ILE A 66 3.95 -17.90 -11.54
N MET A 67 3.61 -17.92 -10.26
CA MET A 67 2.23 -17.89 -9.79
C MET A 67 1.81 -16.48 -9.33
N GLY A 68 0.63 -16.04 -9.77
CA GLY A 68 -0.13 -14.94 -9.21
C GLY A 68 -1.48 -15.43 -8.64
N TYR A 69 -1.85 -14.95 -7.46
CA TYR A 69 -3.06 -15.37 -6.75
C TYR A 69 -3.76 -14.16 -6.16
N THR A 70 -5.00 -13.88 -6.59
CA THR A 70 -5.66 -12.60 -6.30
C THR A 70 -7.19 -12.69 -6.36
N PRO A 71 -7.94 -11.89 -5.58
CA PRO A 71 -9.40 -11.87 -5.64
C PRO A 71 -9.94 -10.86 -6.67
N TYR A 72 -9.07 -10.12 -7.36
CA TYR A 72 -9.43 -8.92 -8.12
C TYR A 72 -9.96 -9.18 -9.55
N ARG A 73 -10.43 -10.39 -9.84
CA ARG A 73 -11.03 -10.75 -11.15
C ARG A 73 -10.08 -10.48 -12.32
N TRP A 74 -8.83 -10.90 -12.20
CA TRP A 74 -7.77 -10.55 -13.16
C TRP A 74 -7.80 -11.38 -14.44
N LEU A 75 -8.38 -12.58 -14.41
CA LEU A 75 -8.30 -13.54 -15.52
C LEU A 75 -8.74 -12.99 -16.90
N PRO A 76 -9.86 -12.24 -17.03
CA PRO A 76 -10.27 -11.65 -18.31
C PRO A 76 -9.33 -10.55 -18.82
N ASN A 77 -8.43 -10.05 -17.97
CA ASN A 77 -7.52 -8.95 -18.27
C ASN A 77 -6.12 -9.43 -18.66
N VAL A 78 -5.82 -10.72 -18.50
CA VAL A 78 -4.61 -11.34 -19.05
C VAL A 78 -4.68 -11.27 -20.58
N LYS A 79 -3.69 -10.68 -21.24
CA LYS A 79 -3.69 -10.41 -22.69
C LYS A 79 -3.10 -11.59 -23.48
N ASP A 80 -3.51 -11.73 -24.74
CA ASP A 80 -2.99 -12.77 -25.66
C ASP A 80 -1.58 -12.43 -26.22
N ALA A 81 -1.23 -11.14 -26.25
CA ALA A 81 0.04 -10.65 -26.78
C ALA A 81 0.44 -9.31 -26.12
N HIS A 82 1.66 -8.85 -26.42
CA HIS A 82 2.08 -7.48 -26.15
C HIS A 82 1.10 -6.50 -26.80
N SER A 83 0.76 -5.44 -26.09
CA SER A 83 -0.25 -4.47 -26.52
C SER A 83 0.42 -3.15 -26.80
N ASP A 84 0.33 -2.70 -28.05
CA ASP A 84 0.81 -1.40 -28.53
C ASP A 84 -0.10 -0.22 -28.10
N LEU A 85 -1.04 -0.44 -27.17
CA LEU A 85 -1.99 0.59 -26.75
C LEU A 85 -1.29 1.65 -25.90
N LYS A 86 -1.43 2.92 -26.31
CA LYS A 86 -0.75 4.08 -25.73
C LYS A 86 -0.85 4.19 -24.21
N TYR A 87 -1.95 3.75 -23.60
CA TYR A 87 -2.10 3.69 -22.14
C TYR A 87 -3.06 2.58 -21.74
N ASN A 88 -2.56 1.64 -20.96
CA ASN A 88 -3.40 0.66 -20.28
C ASN A 88 -2.67 0.28 -18.98
N HIS A 89 -3.28 0.60 -17.82
CA HIS A 89 -2.82 0.28 -16.46
C HIS A 89 -2.78 -1.24 -16.15
N ARG A 90 -2.62 -2.05 -17.18
CA ARG A 90 -2.66 -3.50 -17.13
C ARG A 90 -1.32 -4.02 -17.59
N TRP A 91 -0.50 -4.24 -16.57
CA TRP A 91 0.81 -4.87 -16.60
C TRP A 91 0.90 -6.02 -17.61
N ASP A 92 1.89 -5.96 -18.51
CA ASP A 92 2.15 -6.95 -19.57
C ASP A 92 3.20 -8.00 -19.18
N GLY A 93 3.53 -8.08 -17.88
CA GLY A 93 4.43 -9.06 -17.30
C GLY A 93 4.25 -10.49 -17.84
N PRO A 94 3.03 -11.06 -17.90
CA PRO A 94 2.86 -12.47 -18.24
C PRO A 94 3.44 -12.84 -19.60
N THR A 95 3.19 -12.04 -20.63
CA THR A 95 3.73 -12.25 -21.98
C THR A 95 5.24 -12.02 -22.01
N TYR A 96 5.74 -10.97 -21.33
CA TYR A 96 7.17 -10.69 -21.24
C TYR A 96 7.98 -11.89 -20.71
N PHE A 97 7.46 -12.56 -19.67
CA PHE A 97 8.10 -13.73 -19.07
C PHE A 97 7.90 -14.99 -19.92
N ALA A 98 6.73 -15.19 -20.52
CA ALA A 98 6.47 -16.33 -21.40
C ALA A 98 7.39 -16.39 -22.61
N GLU A 99 7.62 -15.27 -23.29
CA GLU A 99 8.56 -15.20 -24.41
C GLU A 99 9.99 -15.54 -24.01
N ARG A 100 10.31 -15.43 -22.71
CA ARG A 100 11.64 -15.72 -22.13
C ARG A 100 11.73 -17.10 -21.50
N GLY A 101 10.73 -17.97 -21.70
CA GLY A 101 10.74 -19.35 -21.23
C GLY A 101 10.26 -19.53 -19.80
N TYR A 102 9.17 -18.86 -19.42
CA TYR A 102 8.45 -19.06 -18.15
C TYR A 102 6.97 -19.37 -18.39
N ALA A 103 6.38 -20.26 -17.61
CA ALA A 103 4.94 -20.37 -17.54
C ALA A 103 4.41 -19.44 -16.44
N VAL A 104 3.49 -18.54 -16.75
CA VAL A 104 2.89 -17.61 -15.80
C VAL A 104 1.44 -18.02 -15.57
N VAL A 105 1.05 -18.26 -14.33
CA VAL A 105 -0.28 -18.75 -13.98
C VAL A 105 -0.96 -17.79 -13.01
N TYR A 106 -2.15 -17.32 -13.37
CA TYR A 106 -3.02 -16.56 -12.48
C TYR A 106 -4.19 -17.40 -12.03
N PHE A 107 -4.55 -17.25 -10.76
CA PHE A 107 -5.76 -17.81 -10.18
C PHE A 107 -6.62 -16.70 -9.59
N ASP A 108 -7.93 -16.83 -9.75
CA ASP A 108 -8.88 -16.10 -8.90
C ASP A 108 -9.02 -16.88 -7.57
N VAL A 109 -8.97 -16.17 -6.45
CA VAL A 109 -9.17 -16.73 -5.10
C VAL A 109 -10.53 -17.44 -5.01
N ARG A 110 -10.63 -18.51 -4.21
CA ARG A 110 -11.90 -19.19 -3.88
C ARG A 110 -13.04 -18.19 -3.62
N GLY A 111 -14.19 -18.42 -4.25
CA GLY A 111 -15.39 -17.58 -4.07
C GLY A 111 -15.32 -16.19 -4.70
N THR A 112 -14.27 -15.89 -5.46
CA THR A 112 -14.06 -14.60 -6.15
C THR A 112 -13.88 -14.81 -7.66
N GLY A 113 -14.06 -13.75 -8.44
CA GLY A 113 -13.83 -13.77 -9.90
C GLY A 113 -14.51 -14.94 -10.59
N ASN A 114 -13.71 -15.81 -11.20
CA ASN A 114 -14.15 -16.97 -11.98
C ASN A 114 -14.07 -18.30 -11.21
N SER A 115 -13.57 -18.28 -9.98
CA SER A 115 -13.45 -19.47 -9.14
C SER A 115 -14.77 -19.83 -8.46
N ALA A 116 -14.98 -21.13 -8.24
CA ALA A 116 -16.10 -21.67 -7.50
C ALA A 116 -15.90 -21.54 -5.98
N GLY A 117 -16.88 -22.05 -5.21
CA GLY A 117 -16.88 -21.99 -3.75
C GLY A 117 -17.34 -20.63 -3.21
N SER A 118 -17.08 -20.38 -1.93
CA SER A 118 -17.44 -19.14 -1.26
C SER A 118 -16.31 -18.60 -0.39
N SER A 119 -16.28 -17.27 -0.22
CA SER A 119 -15.38 -16.56 0.68
C SER A 119 -16.16 -16.11 1.91
N GLN A 120 -15.80 -16.66 3.07
CA GLN A 120 -16.37 -16.28 4.37
C GLN A 120 -15.57 -15.16 5.04
N ASP A 121 -14.29 -15.05 4.70
CA ASP A 121 -13.37 -14.06 5.24
C ASP A 121 -12.14 -13.95 4.32
N ILE A 122 -11.37 -12.88 4.52
CA ILE A 122 -10.09 -12.66 3.84
C ILE A 122 -8.97 -13.48 4.47
N TYR A 123 -8.04 -14.02 3.67
CA TYR A 123 -6.85 -14.74 4.16
C TYR A 123 -7.14 -15.94 5.07
N SER A 124 -8.32 -16.54 4.92
CA SER A 124 -8.76 -17.67 5.73
C SER A 124 -7.79 -18.86 5.66
N ASP A 125 -7.81 -19.72 6.68
CA ASP A 125 -7.05 -20.98 6.67
C ASP A 125 -7.29 -21.81 5.41
N GLN A 126 -8.53 -21.80 4.90
CA GLN A 126 -8.87 -22.51 3.68
C GLN A 126 -8.19 -21.89 2.47
N GLU A 127 -8.26 -20.58 2.31
CA GLU A 127 -7.59 -19.88 1.21
C GLU A 127 -6.08 -20.13 1.19
N ARG A 128 -5.45 -20.13 2.37
CA ARG A 128 -4.01 -20.39 2.51
C ARG A 128 -3.64 -21.82 2.08
N ARG A 129 -4.47 -22.80 2.42
CA ARG A 129 -4.31 -24.19 1.97
C ARG A 129 -4.56 -24.35 0.47
N ASP A 130 -5.51 -23.60 -0.09
CA ASP A 130 -5.76 -23.59 -1.53
C ASP A 130 -4.55 -23.03 -2.27
N ALA A 131 -3.95 -21.94 -1.78
CA ALA A 131 -2.78 -21.34 -2.39
C ALA A 131 -1.54 -22.27 -2.33
N TYR A 132 -1.39 -23.08 -1.27
CA TYR A 132 -0.42 -24.18 -1.24
C TYR A 132 -0.69 -25.20 -2.35
N ASP A 133 -1.95 -25.64 -2.50
CA ASP A 133 -2.31 -26.62 -3.53
C ASP A 133 -2.05 -26.10 -4.94
N MET A 134 -2.18 -24.79 -5.16
CA MET A 134 -1.89 -24.19 -6.47
C MET A 134 -0.41 -24.26 -6.81
N VAL A 135 0.51 -24.09 -5.85
CA VAL A 135 1.94 -24.29 -6.10
C VAL A 135 2.22 -25.72 -6.54
N GLU A 136 1.66 -26.70 -5.82
CA GLU A 136 1.90 -28.12 -6.10
C GLU A 136 1.21 -28.57 -7.40
N TRP A 137 0.02 -28.04 -7.70
CA TRP A 137 -0.68 -28.31 -8.95
C TRP A 137 0.12 -27.80 -10.15
N ILE A 138 0.68 -26.58 -10.08
CA ILE A 138 1.55 -26.02 -11.13
C ILE A 138 2.74 -26.94 -11.37
N ALA A 139 3.43 -27.33 -10.30
CA ALA A 139 4.63 -28.16 -10.39
C ALA A 139 4.37 -29.54 -11.02
N ALA A 140 3.16 -30.08 -10.85
CA ALA A 140 2.75 -31.35 -11.44
C ALA A 140 2.39 -31.27 -12.94
N GLN A 141 2.29 -30.07 -13.53
CA GLN A 141 1.90 -29.94 -14.93
C GLN A 141 3.00 -30.42 -15.88
N PRO A 142 2.64 -31.03 -17.02
CA PRO A 142 3.63 -31.59 -17.96
C PRO A 142 4.55 -30.54 -18.59
N TRP A 143 4.13 -29.27 -18.59
CA TRP A 143 4.92 -28.13 -19.07
C TRP A 143 5.75 -27.45 -17.98
N CYS A 144 5.60 -27.82 -16.70
CA CYS A 144 6.38 -27.23 -15.60
C CYS A 144 7.59 -28.10 -15.29
N ASP A 145 8.76 -27.49 -15.04
CA ASP A 145 9.99 -28.21 -14.68
C ASP A 145 10.10 -28.55 -13.17
N GLY A 146 9.10 -28.15 -12.37
CA GLY A 146 9.06 -28.33 -10.91
C GLY A 146 9.56 -27.13 -10.11
N ASN A 147 10.02 -26.05 -10.76
CA ASN A 147 10.40 -24.81 -10.10
C ASN A 147 9.27 -23.79 -10.19
N VAL A 148 8.70 -23.40 -9.05
CA VAL A 148 7.64 -22.40 -8.96
C VAL A 148 8.13 -21.19 -8.16
N GLY A 149 8.07 -20.02 -8.77
CA GLY A 149 8.16 -18.73 -8.08
C GLY A 149 6.79 -18.12 -7.88
N MET A 150 6.68 -17.16 -6.97
CA MET A 150 5.48 -16.34 -6.85
C MET A 150 5.81 -14.87 -7.08
N TRP A 151 4.80 -14.13 -7.54
CA TRP A 151 4.80 -12.68 -7.52
C TRP A 151 3.46 -12.14 -7.04
N GLY A 152 3.42 -10.84 -6.80
CA GLY A 152 2.17 -10.16 -6.48
C GLY A 152 2.43 -8.85 -5.76
N MET A 153 1.45 -7.97 -5.89
CA MET A 153 1.38 -6.70 -5.19
C MET A 153 0.16 -6.72 -4.26
N SER A 154 0.20 -5.96 -3.16
CA SER A 154 -0.96 -5.79 -2.28
C SER A 154 -1.39 -7.13 -1.67
N TYR A 155 -2.65 -7.53 -1.82
CA TYR A 155 -3.14 -8.86 -1.47
C TYR A 155 -2.28 -10.00 -2.01
N GLY A 156 -1.87 -9.92 -3.28
CA GLY A 156 -0.99 -10.92 -3.88
C GLY A 156 0.42 -10.94 -3.25
N GLY A 157 0.85 -9.84 -2.62
CA GLY A 157 2.05 -9.79 -1.80
C GLY A 157 1.84 -10.45 -0.43
N VAL A 158 0.71 -10.17 0.24
CA VAL A 158 0.38 -10.79 1.54
C VAL A 158 0.23 -12.31 1.44
N VAL A 159 -0.45 -12.79 0.39
CA VAL A 159 -0.62 -14.24 0.13
C VAL A 159 0.73 -14.94 -0.03
N GLN A 160 1.74 -14.29 -0.61
CA GLN A 160 3.07 -14.89 -0.75
C GLN A 160 3.71 -15.21 0.59
N TRP A 161 3.50 -14.37 1.62
CA TRP A 161 3.93 -14.72 2.97
C TRP A 161 3.18 -15.93 3.49
N GLN A 162 1.86 -15.98 3.30
CA GLN A 162 1.01 -17.06 3.79
C GLN A 162 1.32 -18.41 3.12
N VAL A 163 1.69 -18.40 1.84
CA VAL A 163 2.18 -19.60 1.14
C VAL A 163 3.60 -19.93 1.57
N GLY A 164 4.48 -18.93 1.63
CA GLY A 164 5.89 -19.08 1.99
C GLY A 164 6.09 -19.74 3.36
N VAL A 165 5.27 -19.38 4.37
CA VAL A 165 5.36 -19.99 5.71
C VAL A 165 4.94 -21.46 5.74
N GLN A 166 4.17 -21.93 4.76
CA GLN A 166 3.79 -23.35 4.62
C GLN A 166 4.88 -24.18 3.93
N ASN A 167 5.89 -23.53 3.33
CA ASN A 167 7.04 -24.17 2.69
C ASN A 167 6.68 -25.28 1.66
N PRO A 168 5.87 -25.00 0.62
CA PRO A 168 5.64 -25.98 -0.45
C PRO A 168 6.97 -26.41 -1.10
N PRO A 169 7.19 -27.71 -1.34
CA PRO A 169 8.49 -28.21 -1.82
C PRO A 169 8.89 -27.65 -3.19
N HIS A 170 7.93 -27.29 -4.04
CA HIS A 170 8.20 -26.74 -5.37
C HIS A 170 8.33 -25.21 -5.40
N LEU A 171 8.06 -24.52 -4.28
CA LEU A 171 8.27 -23.08 -4.17
C LEU A 171 9.78 -22.79 -4.04
N LYS A 172 10.32 -21.95 -4.93
CA LYS A 172 11.76 -21.64 -4.99
C LYS A 172 12.10 -20.18 -4.70
N THR A 173 11.17 -19.26 -4.88
CA THR A 173 11.40 -17.83 -4.60
C THR A 173 10.10 -17.03 -4.52
N LEU A 174 10.14 -15.91 -3.82
CA LEU A 174 9.06 -14.91 -3.76
C LEU A 174 9.50 -13.56 -4.37
N VAL A 175 8.54 -12.83 -4.95
CA VAL A 175 8.66 -11.43 -5.35
C VAL A 175 7.48 -10.65 -4.75
N VAL A 176 7.73 -10.03 -3.60
CA VAL A 176 6.70 -9.39 -2.78
C VAL A 176 6.70 -7.88 -3.01
N GLY A 177 5.67 -7.40 -3.70
CA GLY A 177 5.46 -5.97 -3.99
C GLY A 177 4.47 -5.33 -3.04
N SER A 178 4.77 -4.11 -2.56
CA SER A 178 3.86 -3.20 -1.86
C SER A 178 2.76 -3.92 -1.05
N SER A 179 3.18 -4.58 0.03
CA SER A 179 2.29 -5.37 0.89
C SER A 179 2.70 -5.24 2.34
N ASN A 180 1.82 -5.67 3.25
CA ASN A 180 2.09 -5.70 4.68
C ASN A 180 2.70 -7.04 5.12
N ASP A 181 3.42 -7.01 6.25
CA ASP A 181 3.83 -8.19 7.01
C ASP A 181 3.00 -8.38 8.30
N ASP A 182 2.23 -7.36 8.70
CA ASP A 182 1.21 -7.38 9.75
C ASP A 182 -0.12 -6.77 9.26
N VAL A 183 -1.15 -7.60 9.10
CA VAL A 183 -2.46 -7.18 8.59
C VAL A 183 -3.16 -6.19 9.56
N TYR A 184 -2.93 -6.32 10.87
CA TYR A 184 -3.54 -5.44 11.88
C TYR A 184 -2.87 -4.07 11.90
N LEU A 185 -1.56 -4.03 12.14
CA LEU A 185 -0.84 -2.77 12.39
C LEU A 185 -0.61 -1.96 11.13
N ASP A 186 -0.40 -2.59 9.98
CA ASP A 186 -0.09 -1.86 8.77
C ASP A 186 -1.36 -1.43 8.03
N TRP A 187 -2.47 -2.17 8.20
CA TRP A 187 -3.61 -2.01 7.30
C TRP A 187 -4.92 -1.65 8.02
N THR A 188 -5.40 -2.43 8.99
CA THR A 188 -6.75 -2.23 9.56
C THR A 188 -6.77 -1.32 10.80
N TYR A 189 -5.80 -1.46 11.70
CA TYR A 189 -5.74 -0.78 13.00
C TYR A 189 -4.35 -0.18 13.30
N PRO A 190 -3.84 0.73 12.46
CA PRO A 190 -2.57 1.43 12.73
C PRO A 190 -2.62 2.11 14.12
N GLY A 191 -1.61 1.83 14.96
CA GLY A 191 -1.59 2.37 16.32
C GLY A 191 -2.75 1.92 17.21
N GLY A 192 -3.52 0.91 16.82
CA GLY A 192 -4.73 0.44 17.52
C GLY A 192 -6.03 1.16 17.13
N ALA A 193 -5.97 2.21 16.29
CA ALA A 193 -7.14 2.98 15.88
C ALA A 193 -7.77 2.40 14.60
N LEU A 194 -9.10 2.25 14.56
CA LEU A 194 -9.81 1.77 13.37
C LEU A 194 -9.53 2.67 12.16
N ARG A 195 -9.06 2.09 11.04
CA ARG A 195 -8.82 2.83 9.81
C ARG A 195 -10.11 2.98 8.98
N PRO A 196 -10.63 4.20 8.75
CA PRO A 196 -11.88 4.41 8.01
C PRO A 196 -11.84 3.94 6.55
N TYR A 197 -10.68 3.99 5.88
CA TYR A 197 -10.49 3.49 4.51
C TYR A 197 -10.99 2.05 4.28
N MET A 198 -10.94 1.22 5.32
CA MET A 198 -11.38 -0.18 5.22
C MET A 198 -12.85 -0.28 4.80
N PHE A 199 -13.67 0.71 5.14
CA PHE A 199 -15.12 0.71 4.92
C PHE A 199 -15.58 1.72 3.86
N ASP A 200 -14.71 2.64 3.44
CA ASP A 200 -15.04 3.62 2.40
C ASP A 200 -14.77 3.11 0.98
N THR A 201 -13.70 2.34 0.83
CA THR A 201 -13.16 1.94 -0.48
C THR A 201 -12.98 0.45 -0.51
N PHE A 202 -12.19 -0.13 0.39
CA PHE A 202 -11.75 -1.52 0.25
C PHE A 202 -12.88 -2.55 0.44
N SER A 203 -13.56 -2.54 1.59
CA SER A 203 -14.67 -3.47 1.86
C SER A 203 -15.81 -3.34 0.85
N PRO A 204 -16.32 -2.14 0.50
CA PRO A 204 -17.42 -2.06 -0.46
C PRO A 204 -16.98 -2.45 -1.88
N LEU A 205 -15.74 -2.13 -2.30
CA LEU A 205 -15.15 -2.63 -3.56
C LEU A 205 -15.13 -4.16 -3.61
N MET A 206 -14.54 -4.78 -2.59
CA MET A 206 -14.41 -6.24 -2.55
C MET A 206 -15.77 -6.91 -2.45
N THR A 207 -16.69 -6.32 -1.70
CA THR A 207 -18.07 -6.80 -1.63
C THR A 207 -18.75 -6.74 -3.00
N ALA A 208 -18.65 -5.64 -3.74
CA ALA A 208 -19.23 -5.55 -5.09
C ALA A 208 -18.63 -6.59 -6.05
N MET A 209 -17.30 -6.75 -6.05
CA MET A 209 -16.60 -7.73 -6.91
C MET A 209 -16.89 -9.19 -6.53
N ASN A 210 -16.97 -9.50 -5.23
CA ASN A 210 -17.18 -10.84 -4.70
C ASN A 210 -18.64 -11.30 -4.83
N PHE A 211 -19.59 -10.41 -5.12
CA PHE A 211 -20.99 -10.77 -5.40
C PHE A 211 -21.34 -10.69 -6.90
N ALA A 212 -20.44 -10.17 -7.73
CA ALA A 212 -20.59 -10.19 -9.18
C ALA A 212 -20.49 -11.61 -9.75
N PRO A 213 -21.23 -11.95 -10.83
CA PRO A 213 -21.16 -13.27 -11.47
C PRO A 213 -19.76 -13.55 -12.01
N PRO A 214 -19.35 -14.82 -12.17
CA PRO A 214 -18.17 -15.15 -12.98
C PRO A 214 -18.37 -14.76 -14.45
N ASP A 215 -17.30 -14.75 -15.23
CA ASP A 215 -17.31 -14.48 -16.66
C ASP A 215 -17.71 -15.74 -17.43
N ILE A 216 -18.81 -15.64 -18.19
CA ILE A 216 -19.43 -16.78 -18.89
C ILE A 216 -18.44 -17.37 -19.90
N GLU A 217 -17.67 -16.50 -20.56
CA GLU A 217 -16.66 -16.89 -21.54
C GLU A 217 -15.55 -17.74 -20.90
N LEU A 218 -15.22 -17.55 -19.62
CA LEU A 218 -14.19 -18.34 -18.94
C LEU A 218 -14.75 -19.59 -18.26
N VAL A 219 -15.97 -19.51 -17.72
CA VAL A 219 -16.54 -20.54 -16.84
C VAL A 219 -17.50 -21.49 -17.56
N GLY A 220 -18.10 -21.08 -18.68
CA GLY A 220 -19.08 -21.87 -19.42
C GLY A 220 -20.35 -22.13 -18.61
N GLU A 221 -21.02 -23.26 -18.84
CA GLU A 221 -22.36 -23.58 -18.31
C GLU A 221 -22.46 -23.55 -16.77
N LYS A 222 -21.33 -23.71 -16.05
CA LYS A 222 -21.28 -23.68 -14.58
C LYS A 222 -21.45 -22.27 -13.97
N TRP A 223 -21.46 -21.22 -14.80
CA TRP A 223 -21.43 -19.83 -14.32
C TRP A 223 -22.60 -19.48 -13.38
N SER A 224 -23.80 -19.98 -13.69
CA SER A 224 -25.04 -19.67 -12.98
C SER A 224 -25.08 -20.35 -11.61
N ASP A 225 -24.58 -21.58 -11.52
CA ASP A 225 -24.49 -22.36 -10.28
C ASP A 225 -23.46 -21.75 -9.33
N ILE A 226 -22.28 -21.39 -9.85
CA ILE A 226 -21.25 -20.69 -9.08
C ILE A 226 -21.78 -19.35 -8.57
N TRP A 227 -22.48 -18.60 -9.41
CA TRP A 227 -23.03 -17.31 -8.98
C TRP A 227 -24.10 -17.46 -7.91
N ARG A 228 -25.01 -18.43 -8.05
CA ARG A 228 -26.04 -18.70 -7.04
C ARG A 228 -25.44 -19.04 -5.69
N GLU A 229 -24.44 -19.93 -5.66
CA GLU A 229 -23.73 -20.27 -4.42
C GLU A 229 -23.06 -19.04 -3.80
N ARG A 230 -22.40 -18.23 -4.63
CA ARG A 230 -21.74 -16.98 -4.23
C ARG A 230 -22.71 -16.00 -3.57
N LEU A 231 -23.86 -15.74 -4.20
CA LEU A 231 -24.88 -14.85 -3.65
C LEU A 231 -25.41 -15.34 -2.29
N GLU A 232 -25.59 -16.66 -2.15
CA GLU A 232 -26.09 -17.26 -0.93
C GLU A 232 -25.05 -17.22 0.20
N LYS A 233 -23.82 -17.66 -0.10
CA LYS A 233 -22.82 -18.02 0.92
C LYS A 233 -21.74 -16.97 1.17
N ASN A 234 -21.40 -16.09 0.22
CA ASN A 234 -20.35 -15.10 0.46
C ASN A 234 -20.71 -14.15 1.61
N VAL A 235 -19.67 -13.70 2.32
CA VAL A 235 -19.75 -12.78 3.44
C VAL A 235 -18.85 -11.56 3.17
N PRO A 236 -19.34 -10.32 3.35
CA PRO A 236 -18.52 -9.12 3.26
C PRO A 236 -17.37 -9.11 4.27
N TRP A 237 -16.15 -8.87 3.80
CA TRP A 237 -14.95 -8.91 4.65
C TRP A 237 -14.90 -7.81 5.72
N GLY A 238 -15.60 -6.68 5.53
CA GLY A 238 -15.73 -5.63 6.53
C GLY A 238 -16.29 -6.11 7.88
N LEU A 239 -17.07 -7.20 7.90
CA LEU A 239 -17.55 -7.82 9.13
C LEU A 239 -16.41 -8.38 9.98
N GLY A 240 -15.41 -9.01 9.35
CA GLY A 240 -14.22 -9.51 10.04
C GLY A 240 -13.43 -8.38 10.68
N PHE A 241 -13.22 -7.28 9.93
CA PHE A 241 -12.48 -6.11 10.40
C PHE A 241 -13.12 -5.47 11.63
N ILE A 242 -14.42 -5.14 11.57
CA ILE A 242 -15.09 -4.41 12.65
C ILE A 242 -15.25 -5.24 13.93
N THR A 243 -15.36 -6.57 13.81
CA THR A 243 -15.57 -7.47 14.94
C THR A 243 -14.28 -7.82 15.71
N HIS A 244 -13.11 -7.69 15.06
CA HIS A 244 -11.81 -8.05 15.63
C HIS A 244 -10.91 -6.82 15.90
N GLN A 245 -11.33 -5.95 16.82
CA GLN A 245 -10.63 -4.68 17.12
C GLN A 245 -9.25 -4.80 17.80
N GLN A 246 -8.91 -5.96 18.37
CA GLN A 246 -7.68 -6.19 19.13
C GLN A 246 -6.72 -7.10 18.35
N HIS A 247 -5.42 -6.93 18.55
CA HIS A 247 -4.37 -7.72 17.88
C HIS A 247 -4.27 -9.15 18.45
N GLY A 248 -5.29 -9.97 18.21
CA GLY A 248 -5.37 -11.38 18.66
C GLY A 248 -5.06 -12.40 17.56
N SER A 249 -5.39 -13.68 17.84
CA SER A 249 -5.10 -14.83 16.97
C SER A 249 -5.65 -14.69 15.56
N TYR A 250 -6.79 -14.03 15.41
CA TYR A 250 -7.40 -13.69 14.12
C TYR A 250 -6.38 -13.02 13.19
N TRP A 251 -5.67 -11.99 13.66
CA TRP A 251 -4.72 -11.22 12.88
C TRP A 251 -3.32 -11.86 12.82
N THR A 252 -2.83 -12.36 13.95
CA THR A 252 -1.47 -12.92 14.02
C THR A 252 -1.33 -14.15 13.14
N SER A 253 -2.40 -14.94 13.01
CA SER A 253 -2.39 -16.13 12.15
C SER A 253 -2.29 -15.79 10.65
N GLN A 254 -2.76 -14.61 10.24
CA GLN A 254 -2.77 -14.14 8.84
C GLN A 254 -1.46 -13.41 8.45
N SER A 255 -0.59 -13.14 9.42
CA SER A 255 0.56 -12.24 9.31
C SER A 255 1.90 -12.98 9.32
N LEU A 256 2.92 -12.37 8.71
CA LEU A 256 4.30 -12.88 8.77
C LEU A 256 4.97 -12.49 10.08
N GLN A 257 4.72 -11.26 10.56
CA GLN A 257 5.39 -10.58 11.67
C GLN A 257 5.66 -11.44 12.92
N PRO A 258 4.77 -12.36 13.36
CA PRO A 258 5.03 -13.17 14.55
C PRO A 258 6.28 -14.05 14.47
N ASP A 259 6.65 -14.51 13.27
CA ASP A 259 7.87 -15.29 13.05
C ASP A 259 8.31 -15.23 11.58
N TYR A 260 9.32 -14.39 11.31
CA TYR A 260 9.95 -14.23 10.01
C TYR A 260 10.84 -15.42 9.60
N SER A 261 11.26 -16.26 10.56
CA SER A 261 12.14 -17.39 10.28
C SER A 261 11.43 -18.51 9.49
N ARG A 262 10.09 -18.48 9.45
CA ARG A 262 9.24 -19.41 8.69
C ARG A 262 9.47 -19.35 7.19
N ILE A 263 9.97 -18.23 6.67
CA ILE A 263 10.33 -18.10 5.24
C ILE A 263 11.68 -18.75 4.99
N LYS A 264 11.70 -19.73 4.09
CA LYS A 264 12.91 -20.52 3.75
C LYS A 264 13.43 -20.32 2.34
N VAL A 265 12.69 -19.64 1.48
CA VAL A 265 13.06 -19.36 0.09
C VAL A 265 13.57 -17.92 -0.08
N PRO A 266 14.44 -17.65 -1.06
CA PRO A 266 14.85 -16.31 -1.44
C PRO A 266 13.66 -15.35 -1.69
N VAL A 267 13.86 -14.07 -1.36
CA VAL A 267 12.81 -13.04 -1.51
C VAL A 267 13.35 -11.76 -2.16
N MET A 268 12.75 -11.34 -3.26
CA MET A 268 12.85 -9.96 -3.74
C MET A 268 11.67 -9.16 -3.23
N LEU A 269 11.93 -7.98 -2.70
CA LEU A 269 10.94 -7.05 -2.19
C LEU A 269 10.94 -5.77 -3.03
N TRP A 270 9.78 -5.16 -3.19
CA TRP A 270 9.72 -3.80 -3.71
C TRP A 270 8.54 -3.02 -3.15
N SER A 271 8.66 -1.69 -3.09
CA SER A 271 7.58 -0.79 -2.73
C SER A 271 7.86 0.62 -3.24
N GLY A 272 7.06 1.60 -2.83
CA GLY A 272 7.34 3.00 -3.10
C GLY A 272 7.02 3.88 -1.90
N TRP A 273 7.65 5.05 -1.84
CA TRP A 273 7.48 5.99 -0.72
C TRP A 273 6.16 6.74 -0.73
N ALA A 274 5.51 6.88 -1.90
CA ALA A 274 4.15 7.39 -1.98
C ALA A 274 3.11 6.28 -1.73
N ASP A 275 3.52 5.00 -1.69
CA ASP A 275 2.70 3.89 -1.25
C ASP A 275 2.57 3.87 0.29
N CYS A 276 1.63 3.06 0.76
CA CYS A 276 1.32 2.84 2.16
C CYS A 276 2.13 1.68 2.79
N TYR A 277 2.89 0.92 1.99
CA TYR A 277 3.66 -0.26 2.43
C TYR A 277 5.20 -0.19 2.47
N PRO A 278 5.91 0.96 2.35
CA PRO A 278 7.36 0.93 2.40
C PRO A 278 7.88 0.43 3.77
N THR A 279 7.23 0.80 4.87
CA THR A 279 7.58 0.35 6.23
C THR A 279 7.54 -1.16 6.40
N PRO A 280 6.41 -1.87 6.18
CA PRO A 280 6.38 -3.32 6.35
C PRO A 280 7.34 -4.06 5.40
N ILE A 281 7.52 -3.57 4.17
CA ILE A 281 8.45 -4.16 3.21
C ILE A 281 9.90 -4.10 3.74
N LEU A 282 10.33 -2.94 4.21
CA LEU A 282 11.66 -2.73 4.77
C LEU A 282 11.83 -3.41 6.15
N ARG A 283 10.77 -3.49 6.95
CA ARG A 283 10.75 -4.24 8.21
C ARG A 283 10.94 -5.73 7.95
N ALA A 284 10.15 -6.33 7.06
CA ALA A 284 10.32 -7.72 6.64
C ALA A 284 11.73 -7.97 6.10
N PHE A 285 12.24 -7.10 5.21
CA PHE A 285 13.61 -7.16 4.72
C PHE A 285 14.63 -7.22 5.87
N SER A 286 14.49 -6.39 6.91
CA SER A 286 15.44 -6.37 8.04
C SER A 286 15.43 -7.67 8.87
N LYS A 287 14.31 -8.40 8.90
CA LYS A 287 14.11 -9.56 9.78
C LYS A 287 14.33 -10.91 9.10
N ILE A 288 13.95 -11.08 7.83
CA ILE A 288 14.17 -12.34 7.11
C ILE A 288 15.68 -12.61 6.92
N LYS A 289 16.08 -13.88 6.93
CA LYS A 289 17.50 -14.30 6.88
C LYS A 289 17.92 -15.02 5.59
N VAL A 290 16.95 -15.26 4.72
CA VAL A 290 17.14 -15.84 3.37
C VAL A 290 17.86 -14.85 2.44
N PRO A 291 18.41 -15.30 1.30
CA PRO A 291 18.88 -14.41 0.24
C PRO A 291 17.78 -13.41 -0.14
N LYS A 292 18.11 -12.12 -0.12
CA LYS A 292 17.10 -11.06 -0.20
C LYS A 292 17.60 -9.79 -0.89
N ARG A 293 16.69 -9.09 -1.55
CA ARG A 293 16.90 -7.74 -2.11
C ARG A 293 15.65 -6.88 -1.89
N VAL A 294 15.81 -5.57 -1.82
CA VAL A 294 14.70 -4.62 -1.76
C VAL A 294 14.91 -3.40 -2.65
N LEU A 295 13.85 -3.00 -3.35
CA LEU A 295 13.81 -1.84 -4.21
C LEU A 295 12.65 -0.91 -3.79
N VAL A 296 12.97 0.27 -3.28
CA VAL A 296 11.95 1.26 -2.87
C VAL A 296 12.07 2.50 -3.73
N GLY A 297 11.09 2.70 -4.61
CA GLY A 297 11.02 3.87 -5.48
C GLY A 297 10.23 5.04 -4.92
N PRO A 298 10.05 6.12 -5.69
CA PRO A 298 9.13 7.21 -5.35
C PRO A 298 7.65 6.80 -5.42
N TRP A 299 7.39 5.65 -6.02
CA TRP A 299 6.11 5.18 -6.52
C TRP A 299 4.98 5.17 -5.49
N GLY A 300 3.78 5.34 -6.01
CA GLY A 300 2.53 4.94 -5.40
C GLY A 300 2.27 3.44 -5.51
N HIS A 301 1.02 3.03 -5.28
CA HIS A 301 0.57 1.63 -5.31
C HIS A 301 0.37 1.09 -6.73
N TYR A 302 1.48 1.07 -7.48
CA TYR A 302 1.55 0.70 -8.89
C TYR A 302 2.78 -0.15 -9.15
N TRP A 303 2.77 -0.90 -10.26
CA TRP A 303 3.98 -1.53 -10.75
C TRP A 303 5.03 -0.48 -11.18
N PRO A 304 6.33 -0.69 -10.95
CA PRO A 304 7.38 0.31 -11.19
C PRO A 304 7.40 0.94 -12.59
N GLU A 305 6.96 0.21 -13.61
CA GLU A 305 6.88 0.65 -15.01
C GLU A 305 5.71 1.58 -15.33
N GLU A 306 4.66 1.56 -14.50
CA GLU A 306 3.42 2.33 -14.67
C GLU A 306 3.23 3.37 -13.57
N ALA A 307 4.12 3.38 -12.58
CA ALA A 307 3.94 4.09 -11.34
C ALA A 307 3.98 5.61 -11.47
N VAL A 308 3.09 6.24 -10.73
CA VAL A 308 3.20 7.64 -10.32
C VAL A 308 3.38 7.70 -8.80
N PRO A 309 4.17 8.65 -8.27
CA PRO A 309 5.10 9.47 -9.03
C PRO A 309 6.30 8.66 -9.54
N GLY A 310 6.90 9.11 -10.64
CA GLY A 310 8.16 8.60 -11.19
C GLY A 310 9.42 9.13 -10.45
N PRO A 311 10.63 8.73 -10.88
CA PRO A 311 10.88 8.07 -12.17
C PRO A 311 10.42 6.61 -12.22
N ARG A 312 9.79 6.27 -13.35
CA ARG A 312 9.39 4.90 -13.69
C ARG A 312 10.57 4.12 -14.25
N ILE A 313 10.62 2.82 -13.93
CA ILE A 313 11.68 1.91 -14.37
C ILE A 313 11.10 0.67 -15.05
N ASP A 314 11.90 -0.07 -15.80
CA ASP A 314 11.50 -1.40 -16.32
C ASP A 314 11.54 -2.44 -15.18
N GLY A 315 10.52 -2.46 -14.33
CA GLY A 315 10.41 -3.39 -13.21
C GLY A 315 10.53 -4.86 -13.64
N ARG A 316 10.02 -5.20 -14.84
CA ARG A 316 10.10 -6.55 -15.42
C ARG A 316 11.53 -7.03 -15.60
N ARG A 317 12.47 -6.15 -15.93
CA ARG A 317 13.91 -6.50 -16.02
C ARG A 317 14.46 -6.91 -14.66
N GLU A 318 14.15 -6.17 -13.61
CA GLU A 318 14.65 -6.48 -12.26
C GLU A 318 14.04 -7.79 -11.73
N LEU A 319 12.75 -8.02 -12.01
CA LEU A 319 12.10 -9.31 -11.75
C LEU A 319 12.76 -10.45 -12.55
N LEU A 320 13.11 -10.23 -13.82
CA LEU A 320 13.77 -11.23 -14.66
C LEU A 320 15.15 -11.62 -14.14
N LYS A 321 15.97 -10.65 -13.72
CA LYS A 321 17.27 -10.93 -13.07
C LYS A 321 17.10 -11.89 -11.89
N TRP A 322 16.06 -11.67 -11.09
CA TRP A 322 15.76 -12.46 -9.91
C TRP A 322 15.24 -13.86 -10.25
N PHE A 323 14.26 -13.96 -11.15
CA PHE A 323 13.70 -15.26 -11.54
C PHE A 323 14.71 -16.11 -12.31
N ASP A 324 15.52 -15.53 -13.20
CA ASP A 324 16.56 -16.29 -13.92
C ASP A 324 17.59 -16.88 -12.94
N GLN A 325 17.90 -16.17 -11.85
CA GLN A 325 18.78 -16.65 -10.78
C GLN A 325 18.20 -17.86 -10.05
N TRP A 326 16.95 -17.77 -9.60
CA TRP A 326 16.39 -18.74 -8.66
C TRP A 326 15.54 -19.85 -9.29
N LEU A 327 14.97 -19.60 -10.47
CA LEU A 327 14.14 -20.58 -11.18
C LEU A 327 14.88 -21.27 -12.33
N LYS A 328 15.91 -20.64 -12.91
CA LYS A 328 16.72 -21.23 -14.00
C LYS A 328 18.17 -21.51 -13.61
N GLY A 329 18.59 -21.12 -12.40
CA GLY A 329 19.96 -21.31 -11.93
C GLY A 329 21.03 -20.53 -12.72
N LYS A 330 20.64 -19.46 -13.43
CA LYS A 330 21.57 -18.62 -14.20
C LYS A 330 22.29 -17.66 -13.26
N ASP A 331 23.60 -17.47 -13.42
CA ASP A 331 24.30 -16.40 -12.71
C ASP A 331 23.99 -15.04 -13.37
N THR A 332 23.02 -14.32 -12.81
CA THR A 332 22.61 -13.02 -13.34
C THR A 332 23.44 -11.86 -12.79
N GLY A 333 24.30 -12.09 -11.79
CA GLY A 333 24.97 -11.02 -11.06
C GLY A 333 24.11 -10.35 -9.97
N VAL A 334 22.84 -10.74 -9.83
CA VAL A 334 21.87 -10.03 -8.97
C VAL A 334 22.23 -10.10 -7.48
N MET A 335 22.96 -11.12 -7.04
CA MET A 335 23.39 -11.24 -5.64
C MET A 335 24.71 -10.53 -5.35
N GLN A 336 25.41 -10.06 -6.39
CA GLN A 336 26.66 -9.31 -6.28
C GLN A 336 26.40 -7.79 -6.26
N GLU A 337 25.23 -7.35 -6.74
CA GLU A 337 24.75 -5.98 -6.56
C GLU A 337 24.42 -5.69 -5.08
N PRO A 338 24.56 -4.45 -4.58
CA PRO A 338 24.08 -4.08 -3.24
C PRO A 338 22.60 -4.46 -3.04
N PRO A 339 22.21 -4.98 -1.87
CA PRO A 339 20.91 -5.61 -1.67
C PRO A 339 19.75 -4.61 -1.47
N VAL A 340 20.04 -3.32 -1.30
CA VAL A 340 19.05 -2.29 -1.04
C VAL A 340 19.20 -1.19 -2.09
N VAL A 341 18.10 -0.85 -2.76
CA VAL A 341 17.99 0.27 -3.70
C VAL A 341 16.89 1.20 -3.22
N LEU A 342 17.22 2.47 -2.97
CA LEU A 342 16.27 3.47 -2.48
C LEU A 342 16.22 4.67 -3.43
N TRP A 343 15.03 5.22 -3.63
CA TRP A 343 14.85 6.60 -4.04
C TRP A 343 14.96 7.50 -2.80
N VAL A 344 15.96 8.37 -2.74
CA VAL A 344 16.07 9.35 -1.64
C VAL A 344 15.33 10.61 -2.04
N ARG A 345 14.24 10.91 -1.33
CA ARG A 345 13.33 12.02 -1.66
C ARG A 345 13.92 13.37 -1.27
N LYS A 346 13.46 14.42 -1.97
CA LYS A 346 13.74 15.82 -1.68
C LYS A 346 12.44 16.62 -1.59
N TYR A 347 12.57 17.87 -1.15
CA TYR A 347 11.46 18.80 -1.19
C TYR A 347 10.96 19.00 -2.62
N LYS A 348 9.64 19.08 -2.70
CA LYS A 348 8.83 19.45 -3.85
C LYS A 348 7.54 19.98 -3.26
N GLU A 349 7.09 21.14 -3.71
CA GLU A 349 5.93 21.82 -3.14
C GLU A 349 4.70 20.90 -3.11
N PRO A 350 3.94 20.81 -2.01
CA PRO A 350 2.75 19.98 -1.93
C PRO A 350 1.74 20.32 -3.03
N GLU A 351 1.23 19.31 -3.71
CA GLU A 351 0.19 19.43 -4.73
C GLU A 351 -0.98 18.51 -4.35
N GLU A 352 -2.21 18.90 -4.68
CA GLU A 352 -3.39 18.06 -4.41
C GLU A 352 -3.39 16.78 -5.23
N ARG A 353 -2.76 16.80 -6.40
CA ARG A 353 -2.56 15.65 -7.27
C ARG A 353 -1.21 15.01 -6.97
N MET A 354 -1.15 13.70 -7.17
CA MET A 354 0.11 12.99 -7.18
C MET A 354 0.97 13.50 -8.32
N TYR A 355 2.24 13.77 -8.03
CA TYR A 355 3.19 14.18 -9.04
C TYR A 355 3.33 13.14 -10.14
N ILE A 356 3.59 13.58 -11.37
CA ILE A 356 4.04 12.67 -12.42
C ILE A 356 5.46 12.17 -12.13
N GLU A 357 6.33 13.05 -11.60
CA GLU A 357 7.72 12.76 -11.21
C GLU A 357 8.01 13.36 -9.83
N ASP A 358 8.59 12.58 -8.90
CA ASP A 358 9.00 13.04 -7.58
C ASP A 358 10.41 13.66 -7.63
N ALA A 359 10.74 14.49 -6.65
CA ALA A 359 12.07 15.05 -6.50
C ALA A 359 12.96 14.10 -5.68
N GLY A 360 14.15 13.78 -6.17
CA GLY A 360 15.05 12.87 -5.48
C GLY A 360 16.14 12.27 -6.37
N PHE A 361 16.72 11.16 -5.90
CA PHE A 361 17.73 10.40 -6.65
C PHE A 361 17.81 8.95 -6.17
N TRP A 362 18.18 8.05 -7.08
CA TRP A 362 18.44 6.64 -6.76
C TRP A 362 19.77 6.46 -6.04
N ARG A 363 19.80 5.59 -5.03
CA ARG A 363 21.01 5.21 -4.29
C ARG A 363 21.00 3.75 -3.89
N HIS A 364 22.14 3.08 -4.05
CA HIS A 364 22.39 1.76 -3.45
C HIS A 364 22.75 1.89 -1.97
N GLU A 365 22.32 0.93 -1.16
CA GLU A 365 22.79 0.72 0.20
C GLU A 365 23.24 -0.73 0.41
N ALA A 366 24.23 -0.91 1.28
CA ALA A 366 24.74 -2.24 1.63
C ALA A 366 23.78 -3.01 2.56
N GLU A 367 22.94 -2.30 3.30
CA GLU A 367 22.11 -2.86 4.36
C GLU A 367 20.92 -1.95 4.69
N TRP A 368 19.92 -2.53 5.36
CA TRP A 368 18.80 -1.82 5.96
C TRP A 368 18.45 -2.44 7.34
N PRO A 369 18.24 -1.63 8.39
CA PRO A 369 18.46 -0.17 8.44
C PRO A 369 19.92 0.21 8.18
N LEU A 370 20.18 1.47 7.82
CA LEU A 370 21.52 1.93 7.48
C LEU A 370 22.37 1.95 8.77
N ALA A 371 23.45 1.17 8.88
CA ALA A 371 24.27 1.18 10.11
C ALA A 371 24.93 2.54 10.38
N ARG A 372 25.10 3.37 9.35
CA ARG A 372 25.64 4.73 9.50
C ARG A 372 24.60 5.74 9.99
N ALA A 373 23.31 5.44 9.92
CA ALA A 373 22.27 6.35 10.40
C ALA A 373 22.36 6.46 11.93
N GLN A 374 22.31 7.69 12.42
CA GLN A 374 22.36 8.00 13.84
C GLN A 374 20.97 8.38 14.31
N SER A 375 20.42 7.58 15.22
CA SER A 375 19.18 7.90 15.92
C SER A 375 19.42 9.13 16.81
N THR A 376 19.06 10.30 16.30
CA THR A 376 19.33 11.60 16.94
C THR A 376 18.08 12.09 17.62
N GLU A 377 18.13 12.25 18.94
CA GLU A 377 17.01 12.75 19.73
C GLU A 377 16.81 14.26 19.50
N MET A 378 15.61 14.60 19.06
CA MET A 378 15.12 15.97 18.90
C MET A 378 14.08 16.22 19.98
N HIS A 379 14.48 16.92 21.04
CA HIS A 379 13.66 17.23 22.19
C HIS A 379 12.71 18.39 21.92
N LEU A 380 11.52 18.27 22.49
CA LEU A 380 10.48 19.30 22.47
C LEU A 380 10.75 20.31 23.59
N HIS A 381 10.65 21.60 23.27
CA HIS A 381 10.88 22.70 24.20
C HIS A 381 9.65 23.62 24.27
N PRO A 382 9.43 24.31 25.40
CA PRO A 382 8.38 25.31 25.52
C PRO A 382 8.52 26.39 24.44
N GLY A 383 7.38 26.97 24.02
CA GLY A 383 7.36 27.97 22.95
C GLY A 383 7.57 27.37 21.55
N GLY A 384 7.36 26.06 21.37
CA GLY A 384 7.35 25.41 20.06
C GLY A 384 8.73 25.23 19.43
N LYS A 385 9.79 25.12 20.23
CA LYS A 385 11.16 24.87 19.74
C LYS A 385 11.46 23.37 19.70
N LEU A 386 12.16 22.93 18.65
CA LEU A 386 12.72 21.57 18.52
C LEU A 386 14.25 21.64 18.51
N SER A 387 14.92 20.86 19.35
CA SER A 387 16.37 20.95 19.57
C SER A 387 17.02 19.61 19.90
N ARG A 388 18.29 19.42 19.52
CA ARG A 388 19.11 18.26 19.96
C ARG A 388 19.45 18.29 21.44
N GLN A 389 19.49 19.48 22.03
CA GLN A 389 19.74 19.64 23.46
C GLN A 389 18.45 19.36 24.22
N ALA A 390 18.50 18.49 25.23
CA ALA A 390 17.39 18.28 26.15
C ALA A 390 16.96 19.59 26.83
N TYR A 391 15.66 19.74 27.07
CA TYR A 391 15.15 20.83 27.88
C TYR A 391 15.37 20.50 29.36
N ASP A 392 16.44 21.04 29.93
CA ASP A 392 16.79 20.83 31.34
C ASP A 392 16.06 21.87 32.20
N SER A 393 14.96 21.44 32.81
CA SER A 393 14.19 22.25 33.74
C SER A 393 13.64 21.36 34.84
N PRO A 394 13.84 21.72 36.13
CA PRO A 394 13.27 20.99 37.25
C PRO A 394 11.77 21.28 37.43
N GLN A 395 11.22 22.28 36.73
CA GLN A 395 9.79 22.57 36.76
C GLN A 395 9.04 21.66 35.80
N GLU A 396 7.86 21.18 36.22
CA GLU A 396 6.96 20.47 35.32
C GLU A 396 6.37 21.47 34.31
N VAL A 397 6.83 21.39 33.07
CA VAL A 397 6.31 22.20 31.97
C VAL A 397 5.48 21.29 31.05
N ARG A 398 4.35 21.80 30.58
CA ARG A 398 3.50 21.09 29.62
C ARG A 398 2.85 22.08 28.66
N ASP A 399 2.64 21.62 27.44
CA ASP A 399 1.81 22.31 26.46
C ASP A 399 0.47 21.56 26.37
N SER A 400 -0.63 22.28 26.61
CA SER A 400 -1.99 21.72 26.59
C SER A 400 -2.78 22.23 25.40
N TYR A 401 -3.65 21.38 24.85
CA TYR A 401 -4.54 21.70 23.74
C TYR A 401 -5.86 20.94 23.85
N THR A 402 -6.91 21.49 23.26
CA THR A 402 -8.21 20.82 23.15
C THR A 402 -8.18 19.81 22.01
N TYR A 403 -8.68 18.60 22.24
CA TYR A 403 -8.87 17.61 21.20
C TYR A 403 -9.87 18.10 20.16
N ASP A 404 -9.40 18.29 18.93
CA ASP A 404 -10.24 18.54 17.77
C ASP A 404 -10.26 17.29 16.87
N PRO A 405 -11.40 16.61 16.73
CA PRO A 405 -11.49 15.35 15.99
C PRO A 405 -11.43 15.54 14.47
N ALA A 406 -11.42 16.77 13.97
CA ALA A 406 -11.33 17.08 12.54
C ALA A 406 -9.91 17.38 12.06
N VAL A 407 -8.88 17.30 12.92
CA VAL A 407 -7.48 17.41 12.48
C VAL A 407 -7.10 16.21 11.62
N GLY A 408 -6.45 16.46 10.48
CA GLY A 408 -5.92 15.44 9.57
C GLY A 408 -6.43 15.60 8.13
N ILE A 409 -7.38 16.51 7.87
CA ILE A 409 -7.98 16.66 6.54
C ILE A 409 -6.99 17.14 5.47
N THR A 410 -5.83 17.66 5.87
CA THR A 410 -4.72 17.99 4.95
C THR A 410 -3.60 16.95 4.94
N ALA A 411 -3.63 15.93 5.80
CA ALA A 411 -2.64 14.87 5.85
C ALA A 411 -2.71 13.89 4.66
N GLY A 412 -3.66 14.09 3.75
CA GLY A 412 -3.95 13.18 2.65
C GLY A 412 -4.61 11.90 3.17
N ILE A 413 -4.93 11.00 2.24
CA ILE A 413 -5.57 9.72 2.56
C ILE A 413 -4.51 8.63 2.52
N TYR A 414 -4.62 7.65 3.42
CA TYR A 414 -3.72 6.49 3.48
C TYR A 414 -3.50 5.81 2.10
N TRP A 415 -4.52 5.83 1.23
CA TRP A 415 -4.48 5.32 -0.16
C TRP A 415 -4.44 6.39 -1.26
N GLY A 416 -4.18 7.65 -0.87
CA GLY A 416 -3.88 8.74 -1.79
C GLY A 416 -2.73 8.36 -2.74
N GLY A 417 -1.80 7.56 -2.23
CA GLY A 417 -0.72 6.89 -2.95
C GLY A 417 -1.08 5.92 -4.07
N GLY A 418 -2.34 5.52 -4.28
CA GLY A 418 -2.62 4.39 -5.18
C GLY A 418 -3.98 4.43 -5.84
N ILE A 419 -5.02 4.08 -5.08
CA ILE A 419 -6.38 3.96 -5.63
C ILE A 419 -7.00 5.36 -5.86
N GLN A 420 -6.46 6.39 -5.20
CA GLN A 420 -6.93 7.77 -5.30
C GLN A 420 -5.75 8.77 -5.43
N PRO A 421 -5.03 8.85 -6.58
CA PRO A 421 -3.82 9.68 -6.75
C PRO A 421 -4.08 11.20 -6.78
N TYR A 422 -5.12 11.67 -6.10
CA TYR A 422 -5.61 13.04 -6.01
C TYR A 422 -5.99 13.46 -4.57
N ALA A 423 -5.78 12.56 -3.60
CA ALA A 423 -5.96 12.85 -2.18
C ALA A 423 -4.59 12.85 -1.47
N MET A 424 -3.61 13.52 -2.11
CA MET A 424 -2.26 13.64 -1.58
C MET A 424 -2.23 14.62 -0.39
N PRO A 425 -1.23 14.50 0.51
CA PRO A 425 -1.04 15.47 1.57
C PRO A 425 -0.84 16.88 0.99
N LEU A 426 -1.63 17.83 1.50
CA LEU A 426 -1.56 19.24 1.13
C LEU A 426 -0.57 19.98 2.03
N ASP A 427 -0.54 21.31 1.93
CA ASP A 427 0.12 22.14 2.93
C ASP A 427 -0.49 21.93 4.32
N GLN A 428 0.36 21.54 5.27
CA GLN A 428 -0.05 21.12 6.61
C GLN A 428 -0.46 22.29 7.52
N ARG A 429 -0.21 23.55 7.13
CA ARG A 429 -0.52 24.73 7.96
C ARG A 429 -1.96 24.77 8.48
N TYR A 430 -2.91 24.21 7.73
CA TYR A 430 -4.31 24.11 8.15
C TYR A 430 -4.47 23.23 9.41
N ASP A 431 -3.96 22.00 9.36
CA ASP A 431 -4.01 21.07 10.51
C ASP A 431 -3.09 21.51 11.65
N GLU A 432 -1.96 22.15 11.32
CA GLU A 432 -1.00 22.66 12.30
C GLU A 432 -1.62 23.74 13.20
N ALA A 433 -2.62 24.49 12.73
CA ALA A 433 -3.34 25.47 13.56
C ALA A 433 -4.08 24.85 14.76
N TYR A 434 -4.37 23.55 14.70
CA TYR A 434 -5.04 22.77 15.75
C TYR A 434 -4.12 21.73 16.39
N SER A 435 -2.80 21.86 16.18
CA SER A 435 -1.77 20.95 16.65
C SER A 435 -0.73 21.69 17.50
N LEU A 436 -0.03 20.97 18.38
CA LEU A 436 1.21 21.48 18.97
C LEU A 436 2.33 21.39 17.94
N ASN A 437 3.09 22.46 17.71
CA ASN A 437 4.13 22.50 16.68
C ASN A 437 5.51 22.81 17.30
N TYR A 438 6.47 21.93 17.10
CA TYR A 438 7.85 22.08 17.56
C TYR A 438 8.78 22.15 16.35
N THR A 439 9.49 23.26 16.17
CA THR A 439 10.24 23.54 14.93
C THR A 439 11.71 23.85 15.21
N THR A 440 12.61 23.37 14.35
CA THR A 440 14.03 23.72 14.40
C THR A 440 14.27 25.17 13.92
N PRO A 441 15.45 25.77 14.21
CA PRO A 441 16.00 26.82 13.36
C PRO A 441 16.11 26.38 11.89
N PRO A 442 16.28 27.30 10.92
CA PRO A 442 16.61 26.92 9.55
C PRO A 442 17.88 26.07 9.55
N LEU A 443 17.87 24.99 8.78
CA LEU A 443 19.01 24.09 8.67
C LEU A 443 20.16 24.82 7.96
N GLU A 444 21.37 24.74 8.52
CA GLU A 444 22.56 25.38 7.95
C GLU A 444 23.10 24.65 6.72
N GLN A 445 22.72 23.38 6.55
CA GLN A 445 23.11 22.49 5.47
C GLN A 445 22.02 21.44 5.19
N ASP A 446 22.07 20.82 4.00
CA ASP A 446 21.23 19.67 3.67
C ASP A 446 21.41 18.57 4.73
N THR A 447 20.30 18.08 5.29
CA THR A 447 20.28 17.08 6.35
C THR A 447 19.41 15.91 5.92
N GLU A 448 20.03 14.74 5.72
CA GLU A 448 19.33 13.53 5.34
C GLU A 448 18.84 12.76 6.56
N ALA A 449 17.58 12.33 6.54
CA ALA A 449 17.01 11.35 7.46
C ALA A 449 16.56 10.11 6.67
N THR A 450 17.24 8.99 6.89
CA THR A 450 16.97 7.72 6.20
C THR A 450 17.01 6.57 7.20
N GLY A 451 15.86 5.97 7.48
CA GLY A 451 15.71 4.90 8.48
C GLY A 451 14.33 4.89 9.16
N ASP A 452 14.33 4.48 10.42
CA ASP A 452 13.16 4.26 11.29
C ASP A 452 13.05 5.35 12.37
N PRO A 453 12.27 6.43 12.14
CA PRO A 453 11.99 7.42 13.17
C PRO A 453 11.01 6.89 14.23
N ARG A 454 11.13 7.39 15.46
CA ARG A 454 10.23 7.08 16.59
C ARG A 454 10.03 8.29 17.48
N ALA A 455 8.88 8.40 18.13
CA ALA A 455 8.62 9.42 19.13
C ALA A 455 8.42 8.80 20.51
N ILE A 456 9.04 9.39 21.53
CA ILE A 456 8.75 9.11 22.93
C ILE A 456 8.07 10.35 23.50
N LEU A 457 6.78 10.26 23.79
CA LEU A 457 6.00 11.37 24.32
C LEU A 457 5.50 11.05 25.73
N TYR A 458 5.67 12.00 26.64
CA TYR A 458 5.02 11.97 27.94
C TYR A 458 3.73 12.76 27.83
N ILE A 459 2.59 12.08 27.93
CA ILE A 459 1.27 12.67 27.68
C ILE A 459 0.36 12.54 28.87
N SER A 460 -0.66 13.38 28.93
CA SER A 460 -1.83 13.19 29.79
C SER A 460 -3.09 13.61 29.05
N SER A 461 -4.23 13.01 29.40
CA SER A 461 -5.55 13.37 28.88
C SER A 461 -6.56 13.51 30.01
N THR A 462 -7.55 14.38 29.86
CA THR A 462 -8.72 14.39 30.76
C THR A 462 -9.69 13.24 30.49
N ALA A 463 -9.54 12.53 29.37
CA ALA A 463 -10.33 11.35 29.04
C ALA A 463 -9.58 10.04 29.37
N ASP A 464 -10.31 8.93 29.38
CA ASP A 464 -9.77 7.58 29.57
C ASP A 464 -9.30 6.91 28.25
N THR A 465 -9.45 7.60 27.14
CA THR A 465 -8.93 7.22 25.82
C THR A 465 -8.53 8.49 25.06
N ALA A 466 -7.40 8.44 24.37
CA ALA A 466 -6.90 9.52 23.53
C ALA A 466 -5.96 8.95 22.48
N TYR A 467 -6.13 9.38 21.23
CA TYR A 467 -5.17 9.13 20.16
C TYR A 467 -4.11 10.23 20.18
N PHE A 468 -2.88 9.88 19.80
CA PHE A 468 -1.80 10.85 19.58
C PHE A 468 -1.16 10.56 18.22
N HIS A 469 -1.21 11.54 17.34
CA HIS A 469 -0.61 11.52 16.02
C HIS A 469 0.58 12.46 15.98
N VAL A 470 1.70 11.98 15.44
CA VAL A 470 2.94 12.73 15.29
C VAL A 470 3.24 12.84 13.81
N LYS A 471 3.26 14.06 13.29
CA LYS A 471 3.68 14.37 11.92
C LYS A 471 5.07 14.98 11.92
N ILE A 472 5.90 14.55 10.97
CA ILE A 472 7.14 15.23 10.60
C ILE A 472 6.88 15.98 9.30
N THR A 473 7.17 17.28 9.30
CA THR A 473 7.01 18.15 8.13
C THR A 473 8.31 18.87 7.78
N ASP A 474 8.48 19.13 6.49
CA ASP A 474 9.54 19.95 5.91
C ASP A 474 8.97 21.35 5.62
N VAL A 475 9.36 22.33 6.43
CA VAL A 475 8.88 23.70 6.32
C VAL A 475 9.84 24.50 5.45
N ALA A 476 9.36 24.91 4.29
CA ALA A 476 10.11 25.71 3.33
C ALA A 476 10.32 27.16 3.83
N PRO A 477 11.28 27.91 3.25
CA PRO A 477 11.59 29.28 3.68
C PRO A 477 10.42 30.26 3.58
N ASP A 478 9.45 30.01 2.70
CA ASP A 478 8.21 30.77 2.54
C ASP A 478 7.13 30.42 3.60
N GLY A 479 7.38 29.39 4.41
CA GLY A 479 6.47 28.88 5.44
C GLY A 479 5.55 27.75 4.99
N THR A 480 5.59 27.32 3.73
CA THR A 480 4.84 26.16 3.24
C THR A 480 5.28 24.90 3.97
N SER A 481 4.33 24.14 4.54
CA SER A 481 4.64 22.96 5.36
C SER A 481 4.30 21.67 4.62
N LYS A 482 5.34 20.95 4.15
CA LYS A 482 5.18 19.69 3.42
C LYS A 482 5.13 18.51 4.39
N TRP A 483 4.12 17.67 4.27
CA TRP A 483 4.09 16.36 4.94
C TRP A 483 5.25 15.48 4.44
N VAL A 484 6.04 14.94 5.37
CA VAL A 484 7.14 14.02 5.06
C VAL A 484 6.82 12.61 5.54
N ASN A 485 6.36 12.50 6.78
CA ASN A 485 6.21 11.23 7.47
C ASN A 485 5.30 11.39 8.70
N ASP A 486 4.76 10.31 9.21
CA ASP A 486 3.90 10.30 10.38
C ASP A 486 3.84 8.95 11.12
N GLY A 487 3.20 8.96 12.28
CA GLY A 487 2.87 7.79 13.08
C GLY A 487 1.85 8.17 14.14
N GLY A 488 1.14 7.18 14.67
CA GLY A 488 0.20 7.46 15.74
C GLY A 488 -0.10 6.24 16.59
N LEU A 489 -0.58 6.51 17.79
CA LEU A 489 -0.88 5.49 18.78
C LEU A 489 -2.10 5.90 19.58
N LEU A 490 -3.04 4.97 19.70
CA LEU A 490 -4.10 5.08 20.67
C LEU A 490 -3.53 4.74 22.05
N ALA A 491 -3.56 5.68 22.98
CA ALA A 491 -2.83 5.59 24.24
C ALA A 491 -3.28 4.43 25.15
N THR A 492 -4.48 3.88 24.91
CA THR A 492 -4.94 2.65 25.55
C THR A 492 -4.12 1.42 25.12
N HIS A 493 -3.52 1.45 23.93
CA HIS A 493 -2.65 0.41 23.38
C HIS A 493 -1.16 0.57 23.76
N ARG A 494 -0.80 1.54 24.60
CA ARG A 494 0.59 1.88 25.00
C ARG A 494 1.45 0.68 25.41
N SER A 495 0.85 -0.33 26.03
CA SER A 495 1.54 -1.53 26.52
C SER A 495 1.24 -2.77 25.67
N SER A 496 0.08 -2.81 25.00
CA SER A 496 -0.38 -3.99 24.25
C SER A 496 -1.52 -3.65 23.30
N HIS A 497 -1.39 -4.08 22.04
CA HIS A 497 -2.51 -4.04 21.10
C HIS A 497 -3.52 -5.19 21.28
N ALA A 498 -3.12 -6.26 21.96
CA ALA A 498 -4.00 -7.39 22.25
C ALA A 498 -4.87 -7.13 23.50
N GLN A 499 -4.34 -6.39 24.47
CA GLN A 499 -4.98 -6.10 25.76
C GLN A 499 -4.86 -4.60 26.06
N PRO A 500 -5.64 -3.74 25.38
CA PRO A 500 -5.63 -2.31 25.64
C PRO A 500 -6.20 -1.99 27.03
N GLU A 501 -5.63 -0.98 27.69
CA GLU A 501 -5.99 -0.55 29.04
C GLU A 501 -6.40 0.94 29.04
N PRO A 502 -7.49 1.32 29.71
CA PRO A 502 -7.89 2.72 29.79
C PRO A 502 -6.82 3.61 30.43
N LEU A 503 -6.87 4.90 30.12
CA LEU A 503 -6.11 5.93 30.83
C LEU A 503 -6.83 6.33 32.11
N GLU A 504 -6.07 6.55 33.17
CA GLU A 504 -6.52 7.35 34.32
C GLU A 504 -6.46 8.84 33.95
N PRO A 505 -7.55 9.60 34.07
CA PRO A 505 -7.57 11.02 33.74
C PRO A 505 -6.47 11.82 34.45
N SER A 506 -5.81 12.71 33.70
CA SER A 506 -4.72 13.59 34.12
C SER A 506 -3.42 12.91 34.57
N ARG A 507 -3.35 11.58 34.60
CA ARG A 507 -2.08 10.87 34.85
C ARG A 507 -1.17 10.99 33.63
N VAL A 508 0.13 11.10 33.90
CA VAL A 508 1.17 11.15 32.86
C VAL A 508 1.57 9.72 32.46
N TYR A 509 1.59 9.46 31.16
CA TYR A 509 2.00 8.20 30.55
C TYR A 509 3.13 8.44 29.55
N GLU A 510 4.06 7.50 29.47
CA GLU A 510 5.03 7.44 28.37
C GLU A 510 4.41 6.66 27.20
N LEU A 511 4.42 7.24 26.01
CA LEU A 511 4.03 6.60 24.76
C LEU A 511 5.23 6.47 23.84
N ALA A 512 5.51 5.23 23.40
CA ALA A 512 6.41 4.95 22.31
C ALA A 512 5.59 4.86 21.01
N ILE A 513 5.64 5.92 20.20
CA ILE A 513 4.92 6.01 18.94
C ILE A 513 5.90 5.70 17.80
N GLU A 514 5.64 4.61 17.10
CA GLU A 514 6.37 4.24 15.88
C GLU A 514 5.89 5.12 14.72
N LEU A 515 6.84 5.66 13.94
CA LEU A 515 6.55 6.41 12.72
C LEU A 515 6.92 5.54 11.50
N LYS A 516 6.38 5.86 10.32
CA LYS A 516 6.73 5.12 9.09
C LYS A 516 8.21 5.30 8.78
N TYR A 517 8.80 4.37 8.03
CA TYR A 517 10.19 4.51 7.59
C TYR A 517 10.31 5.58 6.51
N MET A 518 11.48 6.19 6.40
CA MET A 518 11.72 7.28 5.44
C MET A 518 13.10 7.25 4.80
N ALA A 519 13.22 7.91 3.66
CA ALA A 519 14.49 8.31 3.03
C ALA A 519 14.30 9.71 2.41
N TYR A 520 14.72 10.75 3.13
CA TYR A 520 14.40 12.13 2.78
C TYR A 520 15.54 13.09 3.12
N VAL A 521 15.80 14.07 2.25
CA VAL A 521 16.73 15.18 2.50
C VAL A 521 15.96 16.46 2.79
N PHE A 522 16.08 16.96 4.02
CA PHE A 522 15.68 18.31 4.38
C PHE A 522 16.73 19.29 3.86
N GLN A 523 16.34 20.23 3.00
CA GLN A 523 17.29 21.12 2.34
C GLN A 523 17.79 22.22 3.27
N LYS A 524 18.98 22.75 2.99
CA LYS A 524 19.48 23.97 3.64
C LYS A 524 18.43 25.10 3.58
N GLY A 525 18.25 25.80 4.69
CA GLY A 525 17.29 26.90 4.84
C GLY A 525 15.87 26.46 5.21
N HIS A 526 15.53 25.19 4.99
CA HIS A 526 14.28 24.62 5.48
C HIS A 526 14.34 24.33 6.98
N ARG A 527 13.20 23.95 7.58
CA ARG A 527 13.11 23.55 8.99
C ARG A 527 12.44 22.19 9.11
N ILE A 528 12.84 21.43 10.11
CA ILE A 528 12.13 20.23 10.53
C ILE A 528 11.10 20.65 11.57
N ARG A 529 9.83 20.28 11.35
CA ARG A 529 8.76 20.48 12.31
C ARG A 529 8.16 19.14 12.72
N VAL A 530 7.88 19.03 14.01
CA VAL A 530 7.10 17.96 14.62
C VAL A 530 5.77 18.56 15.05
N SER A 531 4.68 18.04 14.48
CA SER A 531 3.32 18.44 14.84
C SER A 531 2.62 17.30 15.58
N ILE A 532 2.02 17.61 16.73
CA ILE A 532 1.33 16.64 17.58
C ILE A 532 -0.13 17.04 17.69
N ALA A 533 -1.00 16.11 17.30
CA ALA A 533 -2.45 16.23 17.42
C ALA A 533 -3.02 15.00 18.10
N SER A 534 -4.30 15.07 18.46
CA SER A 534 -5.04 13.91 18.97
C SER A 534 -6.05 13.34 17.99
N ALA A 535 -5.88 13.66 16.71
CA ALA A 535 -6.66 13.12 15.60
C ALA A 535 -5.77 12.98 14.37
N ASP A 536 -6.18 12.09 13.47
CA ASP A 536 -5.71 11.97 12.09
C ASP A 536 -6.93 11.61 11.24
N PHE A 537 -7.96 12.46 11.29
CA PHE A 537 -9.18 12.28 10.51
C PHE A 537 -8.87 12.66 9.07
N GLN A 538 -9.09 11.81 8.07
CA GLN A 538 -9.96 10.63 8.01
C GLN A 538 -9.21 9.28 8.01
N ASN A 539 -7.95 9.23 8.43
CA ASN A 539 -7.10 8.03 8.44
C ASN A 539 -7.22 7.18 9.72
N ALA A 540 -7.63 7.78 10.84
CA ALA A 540 -7.92 7.12 12.11
C ALA A 540 -9.32 7.53 12.60
N TRP A 541 -10.11 6.55 13.05
CA TRP A 541 -11.44 6.83 13.57
C TRP A 541 -11.36 7.66 14.87
N PRO A 542 -12.16 8.72 15.04
CA PRO A 542 -12.13 9.56 16.22
C PRO A 542 -12.36 8.80 17.54
N THR A 543 -11.59 9.15 18.57
CA THR A 543 -11.89 8.73 19.95
C THR A 543 -13.18 9.40 20.43
N PRO A 544 -14.02 8.70 21.22
CA PRO A 544 -15.41 9.13 21.44
C PRO A 544 -15.59 10.31 22.40
N LYS A 545 -14.59 10.63 23.22
CA LYS A 545 -14.72 11.62 24.30
C LYS A 545 -13.97 12.90 23.96
N ALA A 546 -14.62 14.04 24.20
CA ALA A 546 -13.92 15.32 24.23
C ALA A 546 -12.85 15.30 25.34
N ALA A 547 -11.71 15.94 25.08
CA ALA A 547 -10.59 15.92 26.00
C ALA A 547 -9.74 17.19 25.90
N VAL A 548 -9.07 17.53 27.00
CA VAL A 548 -7.89 18.39 26.99
C VAL A 548 -6.69 17.47 27.15
N ASN A 549 -5.79 17.52 26.17
CA ASN A 549 -4.59 16.71 26.13
C ASN A 549 -3.37 17.59 26.37
N ALA A 550 -2.30 16.99 26.87
CA ALA A 550 -1.05 17.71 27.10
C ALA A 550 0.16 16.85 26.78
N VAL A 551 1.21 17.49 26.26
CA VAL A 551 2.56 16.93 26.13
C VAL A 551 3.44 17.55 27.22
N HIS A 552 4.04 16.71 28.04
CA HIS A 552 4.90 17.09 29.15
C HIS A 552 6.35 17.18 28.71
N LEU A 553 7.06 18.17 29.25
CA LEU A 553 8.41 18.57 28.88
C LEU A 553 9.27 18.69 30.15
N GLY A 554 10.58 18.66 29.98
CA GLY A 554 11.56 18.89 31.05
C GLY A 554 12.32 17.63 31.45
N THR A 555 13.10 17.75 32.53
CA THR A 555 14.06 16.70 32.94
C THR A 555 13.35 15.42 33.39
N ARG A 556 12.16 15.56 34.01
CA ARG A 556 11.32 14.41 34.42
C ARG A 556 10.59 13.75 33.25
N TYR A 557 10.20 14.54 32.26
CA TYR A 557 9.36 14.11 31.13
C TYR A 557 9.99 14.55 29.80
N PRO A 558 11.09 13.90 29.37
CA PRO A 558 11.86 14.31 28.19
C PRO A 558 11.18 13.86 26.87
N SER A 559 10.04 14.46 26.53
CA SER A 559 9.36 14.22 25.25
C SER A 559 10.27 14.58 24.08
N ARG A 560 10.38 13.68 23.11
CA ARG A 560 11.35 13.77 22.01
C ARG A 560 10.95 12.92 20.81
N VAL A 561 11.46 13.30 19.65
CA VAL A 561 11.41 12.50 18.42
C VAL A 561 12.84 12.12 18.04
N ALA A 562 13.11 10.83 17.87
CA ALA A 562 14.37 10.34 17.37
C ALA A 562 14.32 10.26 15.84
N LEU A 563 15.17 11.03 15.17
CA LEU A 563 15.28 11.04 13.70
C LEU A 563 16.52 10.28 13.24
N PRO A 564 16.42 9.44 12.18
CA PRO A 564 17.52 8.63 11.69
C PRO A 564 18.44 9.44 10.77
N PHE A 565 19.17 10.43 11.32
CA PHE A 565 20.04 11.27 10.50
C PHE A 565 21.18 10.44 9.89
N ALA A 566 21.27 10.45 8.56
CA ALA A 566 22.19 9.64 7.80
C ALA A 566 23.33 10.52 7.24
N PRO A 567 24.56 10.38 7.73
CA PRO A 567 25.70 11.03 7.10
C PRO A 567 25.96 10.44 5.70
N PRO A 568 26.70 11.16 4.82
CA PRO A 568 27.06 10.66 3.50
C PRO A 568 27.77 9.30 3.54
N GLN A 569 27.63 8.52 2.47
CA GLN A 569 28.33 7.24 2.33
C GLN A 569 29.85 7.48 2.32
N LYS A 570 30.57 6.87 3.27
CA LYS A 570 32.04 6.89 3.29
C LYS A 570 32.64 6.18 2.08
N VAL A 571 32.09 5.01 1.74
CA VAL A 571 32.42 4.26 0.53
C VAL A 571 31.26 4.43 -0.44
N LYS A 572 31.50 5.13 -1.55
CA LYS A 572 30.49 5.36 -2.57
C LYS A 572 30.20 4.06 -3.31
N LEU A 573 28.97 3.56 -3.18
CA LEU A 573 28.50 2.42 -3.97
C LEU A 573 28.22 2.89 -5.41
N PRO A 574 28.31 1.98 -6.41
CA PRO A 574 27.93 2.31 -7.77
C PRO A 574 26.47 2.76 -7.83
N ALA A 575 26.15 3.65 -8.78
CA ALA A 575 24.76 4.03 -9.01
C ALA A 575 23.93 2.80 -9.43
N PRO A 576 22.66 2.69 -9.03
CA PRO A 576 21.77 1.64 -9.51
C PRO A 576 21.63 1.69 -11.04
N ASP A 577 21.84 0.55 -11.69
CA ASP A 577 21.60 0.38 -13.13
C ASP A 577 20.13 0.01 -13.38
N LEU A 578 19.26 0.99 -13.21
CA LEU A 578 17.82 0.86 -13.45
C LEU A 578 17.50 1.39 -14.84
N ARG A 579 16.93 0.53 -15.69
CA ARG A 579 16.46 0.96 -17.01
C ARG A 579 15.17 1.78 -16.87
N PRO A 580 15.01 2.89 -17.60
CA PRO A 580 13.74 3.60 -17.66
C PRO A 580 12.60 2.69 -18.11
N SER A 581 11.38 3.02 -17.68
CA SER A 581 10.19 2.29 -18.13
C SER A 581 10.07 2.33 -19.66
N PRO A 582 9.72 1.21 -20.30
CA PRO A 582 9.44 1.19 -21.73
C PRO A 582 8.02 1.67 -22.05
N ARG A 583 7.22 2.06 -21.05
CA ARG A 583 5.89 2.65 -21.24
C ARG A 583 6.02 4.11 -21.72
N PRO A 584 5.05 4.63 -22.51
CA PRO A 584 5.02 6.04 -22.89
C PRO A 584 5.04 6.99 -21.69
N GLU A 585 5.69 8.14 -21.86
CA GLU A 585 5.77 9.23 -20.86
C GLU A 585 4.40 9.85 -20.59
N LEU A 586 4.03 9.96 -19.30
CA LEU A 586 2.75 10.55 -18.90
C LEU A 586 2.74 12.04 -19.19
N ASP A 587 1.64 12.50 -19.78
CA ASP A 587 1.41 13.91 -20.07
C ASP A 587 0.73 14.58 -18.85
N PRO A 588 1.35 15.59 -18.21
CA PRO A 588 0.74 16.33 -17.11
C PRO A 588 -0.57 17.04 -17.50
N GLU A 589 -0.74 17.45 -18.76
CA GLU A 589 -1.93 18.15 -19.25
C GLU A 589 -3.12 17.20 -19.45
N ASP A 590 -2.85 15.90 -19.62
CA ASP A 590 -3.85 14.86 -19.87
C ASP A 590 -4.15 13.99 -18.63
N TYR A 591 -3.93 14.56 -17.45
CA TYR A 591 -4.07 13.85 -16.17
C TYR A 591 -5.47 13.23 -16.03
N GLU A 592 -6.56 13.96 -16.29
CA GLU A 592 -7.92 13.43 -16.10
C GLU A 592 -8.24 12.22 -16.99
N SER A 593 -7.75 12.17 -18.24
CA SER A 593 -8.00 11.02 -19.11
C SER A 593 -7.22 9.79 -18.64
N GLN A 594 -6.02 9.99 -18.11
CA GLN A 594 -5.15 8.93 -17.59
C GLN A 594 -5.72 8.29 -16.31
N PHE A 595 -6.49 9.05 -15.55
CA PHE A 595 -6.72 8.80 -14.13
C PHE A 595 -8.21 8.84 -13.71
N GLY A 596 -9.10 9.31 -14.58
CA GLY A 596 -10.57 9.32 -14.42
C GLY A 596 -11.12 10.52 -13.65
N LYS A 597 -12.45 10.70 -13.71
CA LYS A 597 -13.18 11.75 -12.96
C LYS A 597 -13.21 11.47 -11.47
N ARG A 598 -13.01 12.52 -10.67
CA ARG A 598 -12.72 12.43 -9.24
C ARG A 598 -13.39 13.55 -8.45
N GLU A 599 -13.63 13.27 -7.19
CA GLU A 599 -14.08 14.24 -6.18
C GLU A 599 -13.23 14.04 -4.92
N HIS A 600 -12.66 15.14 -4.43
CA HIS A 600 -12.14 15.27 -3.08
C HIS A 600 -12.63 16.63 -2.57
N ARG A 601 -13.70 16.62 -1.77
CA ARG A 601 -14.38 17.83 -1.31
C ARG A 601 -14.52 17.81 0.19
N ILE A 602 -14.11 18.89 0.85
CA ILE A 602 -14.21 19.04 2.29
C ILE A 602 -15.24 20.13 2.59
N VAL A 603 -16.22 19.82 3.44
CA VAL A 603 -17.31 20.71 3.84
C VAL A 603 -17.18 21.00 5.33
N HIS A 604 -17.07 22.28 5.68
CA HIS A 604 -17.14 22.77 7.05
C HIS A 604 -18.52 23.35 7.32
N ASP A 605 -19.30 22.66 8.16
CA ASP A 605 -20.56 23.20 8.66
C ASP A 605 -20.30 23.91 9.98
N LEU A 606 -20.23 25.25 9.93
CA LEU A 606 -19.94 26.07 11.09
C LEU A 606 -21.12 26.17 12.07
N VAL A 607 -22.35 25.90 11.61
CA VAL A 607 -23.56 25.98 12.45
C VAL A 607 -23.71 24.69 13.26
N ASN A 608 -23.49 23.54 12.62
CA ASN A 608 -23.57 22.23 13.26
C ASN A 608 -22.21 21.76 13.84
N GLU A 609 -21.15 22.53 13.63
CA GLU A 609 -19.77 22.24 14.05
C GLU A 609 -19.28 20.85 13.55
N THR A 610 -19.57 20.53 12.28
CA THR A 610 -19.15 19.28 11.65
C THR A 610 -18.18 19.52 10.49
N VAL A 611 -17.35 18.52 10.24
CA VAL A 611 -16.53 18.44 9.03
C VAL A 611 -16.92 17.18 8.27
N THR A 612 -17.17 17.34 6.97
CA THR A 612 -17.46 16.21 6.09
C THR A 612 -16.46 16.15 4.93
N VAL A 613 -15.80 15.01 4.75
CA VAL A 613 -14.93 14.72 3.60
C VAL A 613 -15.70 13.84 2.62
N HIS A 614 -15.86 14.30 1.38
CA HIS A 614 -16.47 13.56 0.28
C HIS A 614 -15.39 13.09 -0.68
N LEU A 615 -15.45 11.81 -1.04
CA LEU A 615 -14.60 11.19 -2.05
C LEU A 615 -15.45 10.57 -3.14
N GLY A 616 -15.01 10.71 -4.37
CA GLY A 616 -15.68 10.13 -5.52
C GLY A 616 -14.68 9.74 -6.59
N ARG A 617 -14.93 8.61 -7.25
CA ARG A 617 -14.16 8.16 -8.42
C ARG A 617 -15.05 7.34 -9.33
N THR A 618 -14.95 7.59 -10.63
CA THR A 618 -15.47 6.69 -11.65
C THR A 618 -14.32 6.20 -12.53
N ALA A 619 -14.26 4.89 -12.74
CA ALA A 619 -13.28 4.24 -13.59
C ALA A 619 -13.99 3.22 -14.48
N GLY A 620 -13.63 3.19 -15.76
CA GLY A 620 -14.13 2.23 -16.73
C GLY A 620 -13.00 1.42 -17.34
N GLY A 621 -13.31 0.24 -17.86
CA GLY A 621 -12.38 -0.59 -18.59
C GLY A 621 -13.09 -1.63 -19.44
N ARG A 622 -12.42 -2.07 -20.50
CA ARG A 622 -12.87 -3.22 -21.30
C ARG A 622 -12.00 -4.41 -20.98
N SER A 623 -12.58 -5.58 -20.72
CA SER A 623 -11.80 -6.81 -20.54
C SER A 623 -10.91 -7.07 -21.76
N ALA A 624 -9.73 -7.66 -21.55
CA ALA A 624 -8.85 -8.03 -22.66
C ALA A 624 -9.42 -9.22 -23.46
N TYR A 625 -10.21 -10.07 -22.79
CA TYR A 625 -10.89 -11.21 -23.35
C TYR A 625 -12.41 -11.12 -23.12
N GLY A 626 -13.18 -11.56 -24.11
CA GLY A 626 -14.64 -11.47 -24.10
C GLY A 626 -15.18 -10.09 -24.51
N ASN A 627 -16.50 -9.95 -24.46
CA ASN A 627 -17.20 -8.70 -24.82
C ASN A 627 -17.77 -7.97 -23.60
N THR A 628 -17.21 -8.23 -22.42
CA THR A 628 -17.61 -7.57 -21.17
C THR A 628 -16.89 -6.23 -21.01
N GLN A 629 -17.66 -5.16 -20.83
CA GLN A 629 -17.16 -3.87 -20.36
C GLN A 629 -17.50 -3.72 -18.88
N THR A 630 -16.55 -3.24 -18.10
CA THR A 630 -16.71 -3.00 -16.67
C THR A 630 -16.69 -1.51 -16.39
N GLU A 631 -17.65 -1.04 -15.60
CA GLU A 631 -17.63 0.29 -15.02
C GLU A 631 -17.66 0.17 -13.50
N THR A 632 -16.89 1.01 -12.83
CA THR A 632 -16.78 1.05 -11.39
C THR A 632 -16.93 2.47 -10.91
N THR A 633 -17.86 2.70 -9.99
CA THR A 633 -18.04 3.99 -9.35
C THR A 633 -18.00 3.82 -7.83
N ALA A 634 -17.12 4.58 -7.20
CA ALA A 634 -16.99 4.66 -5.75
C ALA A 634 -17.39 6.07 -5.29
N ARG A 635 -18.21 6.15 -4.24
CA ARG A 635 -18.53 7.41 -3.55
C ARG A 635 -18.50 7.15 -2.05
N SER A 636 -17.88 8.03 -1.29
CA SER A 636 -17.87 7.95 0.16
C SER A 636 -17.94 9.33 0.81
N SER A 637 -18.47 9.37 2.03
CA SER A 637 -18.47 10.56 2.87
C SER A 637 -18.17 10.19 4.32
N TYR A 638 -17.27 10.95 4.95
CA TYR A 638 -16.92 10.84 6.36
C TYR A 638 -17.35 12.09 7.07
N THR A 639 -18.10 11.98 8.15
CA THR A 639 -18.53 13.14 8.94
C THR A 639 -18.08 12.96 10.38
N VAL A 640 -17.57 14.04 10.97
CA VAL A 640 -17.24 14.10 12.39
C VAL A 640 -17.72 15.42 13.00
N SER A 641 -18.29 15.36 14.21
CA SER A 641 -18.61 16.54 15.01
C SER A 641 -17.40 16.98 15.84
N ARG A 642 -17.05 18.27 15.78
CA ARG A 642 -16.03 18.87 16.64
C ARG A 642 -16.45 18.91 18.11
N LYS A 643 -17.76 19.02 18.36
CA LYS A 643 -18.34 19.09 19.70
C LYS A 643 -18.56 17.71 20.33
N ASN A 644 -19.02 16.75 19.54
CA ASN A 644 -19.35 15.40 19.99
C ASN A 644 -18.54 14.36 19.20
N PRO A 645 -17.26 14.10 19.55
CA PRO A 645 -16.39 13.21 18.78
C PRO A 645 -16.92 11.78 18.61
N ALA A 646 -17.80 11.31 19.52
CA ALA A 646 -18.50 10.05 19.41
C ALA A 646 -19.42 9.97 18.18
N ASP A 647 -19.98 11.10 17.74
CA ASP A 647 -20.82 11.23 16.55
C ASP A 647 -19.94 11.38 15.30
N ALA A 648 -19.38 10.24 14.92
CA ALA A 648 -18.63 10.05 13.69
C ALA A 648 -19.35 9.02 12.82
N SER A 649 -19.39 9.27 11.51
CA SER A 649 -20.01 8.36 10.55
C SER A 649 -19.27 8.34 9.23
N LEU A 650 -19.44 7.22 8.53
CA LEU A 650 -18.92 6.94 7.21
C LEU A 650 -20.06 6.29 6.42
N ASN A 651 -20.32 6.83 5.22
CA ASN A 651 -21.25 6.26 4.26
C ASN A 651 -20.51 6.04 2.95
N ALA A 652 -20.58 4.85 2.38
CA ALA A 652 -19.88 4.52 1.16
C ALA A 652 -20.72 3.63 0.24
N THR A 653 -20.67 3.91 -1.04
CA THR A 653 -21.28 3.10 -2.10
C THR A 653 -20.23 2.75 -3.13
N HIS A 654 -20.20 1.47 -3.48
CA HIS A 654 -19.40 0.97 -4.59
C HIS A 654 -20.29 0.24 -5.58
N GLU A 655 -20.32 0.74 -6.80
CA GLU A 655 -21.06 0.19 -7.92
C GLU A 655 -20.09 -0.51 -8.87
N TYR A 656 -20.33 -1.79 -9.15
CA TYR A 656 -19.62 -2.57 -10.15
C TYR A 656 -20.60 -3.04 -11.22
N THR A 657 -20.47 -2.47 -12.42
CA THR A 657 -21.34 -2.74 -13.57
C THR A 657 -20.61 -3.58 -14.60
N LEU A 658 -21.22 -4.69 -14.98
CA LEU A 658 -20.83 -5.58 -16.07
C LEU A 658 -21.80 -5.36 -17.23
N ASN A 659 -21.31 -4.80 -18.32
CA ASN A 659 -22.06 -4.66 -19.57
C ASN A 659 -21.64 -5.77 -20.53
N ARG A 660 -22.57 -6.69 -20.81
CA ARG A 660 -22.37 -7.85 -21.67
C ARG A 660 -23.34 -7.81 -22.86
N PRO A 661 -23.07 -8.56 -23.95
CA PRO A 661 -24.01 -8.65 -25.07
C PRO A 661 -25.40 -9.19 -24.69
N ASP A 662 -25.48 -10.02 -23.66
CA ASP A 662 -26.72 -10.63 -23.14
C ASP A 662 -27.41 -9.81 -22.04
N GLY A 663 -26.81 -8.71 -21.61
CA GLY A 663 -27.42 -7.78 -20.65
C GLY A 663 -26.44 -7.03 -19.76
N THR A 664 -27.00 -6.18 -18.90
CA THR A 664 -26.25 -5.43 -17.90
C THR A 664 -26.52 -6.00 -16.52
N ILE A 665 -25.45 -6.28 -15.79
CA ILE A 665 -25.51 -6.69 -14.38
C ILE A 665 -24.82 -5.62 -13.56
N LYS A 666 -25.53 -5.04 -12.60
CA LYS A 666 -24.97 -4.08 -11.65
C LYS A 666 -24.99 -4.68 -10.26
N VAL A 667 -23.86 -4.64 -9.58
CA VAL A 667 -23.71 -4.97 -8.17
C VAL A 667 -23.39 -3.69 -7.41
N GLU A 668 -24.21 -3.38 -6.42
CA GLU A 668 -24.05 -2.21 -5.57
C GLU A 668 -23.81 -2.69 -4.14
N ALA A 669 -22.68 -2.30 -3.57
CA ALA A 669 -22.37 -2.47 -2.17
C ALA A 669 -22.53 -1.13 -1.46
N HIS A 670 -23.39 -1.07 -0.45
CA HIS A 670 -23.60 0.10 0.40
C HIS A 670 -23.15 -0.22 1.82
N GLU A 671 -22.22 0.59 2.33
CA GLU A 671 -21.65 0.43 3.66
C GLU A 671 -21.87 1.69 4.50
N VAL A 672 -22.26 1.48 5.75
CA VAL A 672 -22.40 2.53 6.75
C VAL A 672 -21.69 2.09 8.02
N VAL A 673 -20.71 2.87 8.46
CA VAL A 673 -20.11 2.77 9.79
C VAL A 673 -20.51 4.02 10.56
N ALA A 674 -21.01 3.85 11.77
CA ALA A 674 -21.26 4.95 12.68
C ALA A 674 -20.80 4.56 14.09
N SER A 675 -20.38 5.53 14.89
CA SER A 675 -20.04 5.26 16.29
C SER A 675 -20.92 6.02 17.26
N ASP A 676 -20.88 5.57 18.52
CA ASP A 676 -21.26 6.35 19.69
C ASP A 676 -20.18 6.20 20.77
N ILE A 677 -20.47 6.60 22.02
CA ILE A 677 -19.52 6.53 23.13
C ILE A 677 -19.05 5.10 23.42
N SER A 678 -19.91 4.12 23.17
CA SER A 678 -19.74 2.73 23.62
C SER A 678 -19.53 1.72 22.49
N SER A 679 -19.94 2.04 21.27
CA SER A 679 -20.03 1.05 20.19
C SER A 679 -19.74 1.62 18.80
N PHE A 680 -19.38 0.71 17.89
CA PHE A 680 -19.47 0.90 16.45
C PHE A 680 -20.69 0.13 15.93
N ARG A 681 -21.42 0.75 15.02
CA ARG A 681 -22.51 0.14 14.26
C ARG A 681 -22.09 0.06 12.81
N TYR A 682 -22.14 -1.14 12.26
CA TYR A 682 -21.78 -1.41 10.88
C TYR A 682 -22.95 -2.07 10.14
N LEU A 683 -23.30 -1.47 9.00
CA LEU A 683 -24.24 -1.99 8.02
C LEU A 683 -23.47 -2.19 6.72
N THR A 684 -23.64 -3.36 6.11
CA THR A 684 -23.28 -3.58 4.71
C THR A 684 -24.46 -4.21 3.99
N GLN A 685 -24.79 -3.71 2.82
CA GLN A 685 -25.87 -4.17 1.98
C GLN A 685 -25.34 -4.41 0.56
N VAL A 686 -25.74 -5.54 -0.02
CA VAL A 686 -25.46 -5.86 -1.42
C VAL A 686 -26.75 -5.96 -2.18
N GLN A 687 -26.87 -5.18 -3.24
CA GLN A 687 -27.96 -5.25 -4.19
C GLN A 687 -27.44 -5.61 -5.58
N VAL A 688 -28.08 -6.57 -6.23
CA VAL A 688 -27.78 -6.95 -7.61
C VAL A 688 -28.99 -6.66 -8.48
N THR A 689 -28.78 -5.97 -9.60
CA THR A 689 -29.79 -5.79 -10.64
C THR A 689 -29.33 -6.40 -11.95
N VAL A 690 -30.21 -7.13 -12.62
CA VAL A 690 -30.01 -7.70 -13.96
C VAL A 690 -30.99 -7.03 -14.90
N ASN A 691 -30.50 -6.36 -15.95
CA ASN A 691 -31.30 -5.62 -16.92
C ASN A 691 -32.29 -4.65 -16.26
N GLY A 692 -31.82 -3.92 -15.24
CA GLY A 692 -32.61 -2.95 -14.47
C GLY A 692 -33.60 -3.55 -13.46
N LYS A 693 -33.72 -4.88 -13.37
CA LYS A 693 -34.60 -5.54 -12.40
C LYS A 693 -33.81 -6.09 -11.23
N ARG A 694 -34.32 -5.89 -10.00
CA ARG A 694 -33.69 -6.43 -8.79
C ARG A 694 -33.66 -7.96 -8.85
N HIS A 695 -32.46 -8.52 -8.79
CA HIS A 695 -32.20 -9.96 -8.81
C HIS A 695 -31.86 -10.49 -7.42
N PHE A 696 -31.09 -9.73 -6.63
CA PHE A 696 -30.67 -10.13 -5.29
C PHE A 696 -30.55 -8.92 -4.36
N ASN A 697 -30.81 -9.13 -3.08
CA ASN A 697 -30.58 -8.15 -2.02
C ASN A 697 -30.31 -8.86 -0.69
N LYS A 698 -29.20 -8.54 -0.03
CA LYS A 698 -28.85 -9.07 1.30
C LYS A 698 -28.16 -7.98 2.10
N SER A 699 -28.43 -7.96 3.41
CA SER A 699 -27.79 -7.01 4.32
C SER A 699 -27.32 -7.69 5.59
N TRP A 700 -26.23 -7.17 6.14
CA TRP A 700 -25.66 -7.57 7.41
C TRP A 700 -25.58 -6.35 8.30
N ARG A 701 -25.92 -6.53 9.58
CA ARG A 701 -25.91 -5.47 10.59
C ARG A 701 -25.26 -6.02 11.83
N VAL A 702 -24.23 -5.32 12.32
CA VAL A 702 -23.58 -5.64 13.57
C VAL A 702 -23.40 -4.39 14.40
N SER A 703 -23.55 -4.53 15.72
CA SER A 703 -23.16 -3.54 16.70
C SER A 703 -22.09 -4.18 17.57
N VAL A 704 -20.91 -3.55 17.64
CA VAL A 704 -19.77 -4.07 18.38
C VAL A 704 -19.34 -3.04 19.42
N PRO A 705 -19.08 -3.44 20.67
CA PRO A 705 -18.56 -2.52 21.66
C PRO A 705 -17.17 -2.02 21.25
N ARG A 706 -16.84 -0.80 21.64
CA ARG A 706 -15.48 -0.24 21.54
C ARG A 706 -14.56 -1.01 22.49
N LYS A 707 -13.59 -1.75 21.94
CA LYS A 707 -12.62 -2.54 22.70
C LYS A 707 -11.26 -1.85 22.69
N GLY A 708 -11.08 -0.92 23.63
CA GLY A 708 -9.87 -0.09 23.71
C GLY A 708 -9.87 1.12 22.78
N ASN A 709 -10.91 1.30 21.95
CA ASN A 709 -11.04 2.36 20.93
C ASN A 709 -11.86 3.58 21.37
#